data_AF-A0A815KQL9-F1
#
_entry.id   AF-A0A815KQL9-F1
#
_cell.length_a   1.000
_cell.length_b   1.000
_cell.length_c   1.000
_cell.angle_alpha   90.00
_cell.angle_beta   90.00
_cell.angle_gamma   90.00
#
_symmetry.space_group_name_H-M   'P 1'
#
loop_
_entity.id
_entity.type
_entity.pdbx_description
1 polymer ?
#
loop_
_entity_poly.entity_id
_entity_poly.type
_entity_poly.pdbx_seq_one_letter_code
_entity_poly.pdbx_strand_id
1 'polypeptide(L)'
;MKRISSLIDLSNDLFFEIFDYLDVFDLFQAFFYLNQRLNSLVIDQHNCFQANMTSLKSYEFSIYRNVILPKIACHIRHLSISDELNYLKIILRTMSLTNLLAVRLYHVKLNELTLILKHCQLKYIFIDTKYIQNEKHLNGIFNIVFNQQLQLCSMQCHFHTNLNFLQEKNKLSKLRRLIINCDCSSSDFIILIGQLQELRHISARINDRNREYMDKDIDCQTQNESLRSLILYIENVELDRLLLIFLLMINVHIVELNGTIDFDINYLLELERNYTSFRYMNYKLLSLSVMYIIGLIFFLNGFLLTRRVILQDTVGTIPLSVPIEFNQVILIVIDALRYDFIKPNNSSINNNYLNQMSFIKELLETKSKQSVLLKLIADPPTTTLQRLKALTIGTLPTFIDVSYNFIGYEIEEDNILNQLKNIPYQRNISLLGDDTWLALYPNIKFKHLHVYSSFDVHDLDTVDNGILEHLWAVMDDTRHEQLSFIVAHFLGVDHCGHRYGPYHIEMKRKLNQMNDVIRNITLSFNKSNSSSLLMVIGDHGMTQQGDHGGDELNEIETAMFIYTNKPNYFSLSDQTEKSVSQIDLVPTLSWFLHTLIPFSSLGMMIVDIIPLEQRYSAMKLNFEQIEIYLQHISFTLSLSDKLQELRANLRTIFMSFDRERNLTAIENLFKEFKFELQTHCRLQWSTFNIFRIIIGLVLMLLSCLLFVWIYSKLFTMSINYGNIIFNVILALMYFIISFSNSFIINEAMCLNFLLQTIVLISKMKTLQKFLLSFLLFLTRTFLICREEQQPYCIDPIWLVSKFSDTSDYFLPLISAIAWLIILFITYNYSCFLPYISYTAVVGYWLNIPHTLSIFYLSILIQICFVLFKPNQFDRLIYSILIFVVGYRFSFVIFLQYFIYYIIFNDNHRSYSLILSILADYFFYATGHQPVLSQIRWTAAFPTINSSMNIYLSLIVNSLFVRGIFILMETFSGQILNIIFIRKMLQKKYHEELLRNILIIDCFKLMITSFSVFILRRHLMLWKIFCPRFLFQLVGFFIKWLFALLTLKLEI
;
A
#
# COMPACT_ATOMS: atom_id res chain seq x y z
N MET A 1 -14.10 -79.10 -35.39
CA MET A 1 -14.86 -79.60 -36.56
C MET A 1 -15.07 -81.12 -36.60
N LYS A 2 -14.13 -82.00 -36.22
CA LYS A 2 -14.25 -83.48 -36.34
C LYS A 2 -15.34 -84.21 -35.49
N ARG A 3 -16.30 -83.51 -34.85
CA ARG A 3 -17.31 -84.10 -33.95
C ARG A 3 -18.75 -83.59 -34.12
N ILE A 4 -19.04 -82.77 -35.13
CA ILE A 4 -20.38 -82.19 -35.30
C ILE A 4 -20.98 -82.73 -36.60
N SER A 5 -22.09 -83.46 -36.51
CA SER A 5 -22.77 -84.09 -37.65
C SER A 5 -23.72 -83.15 -38.41
N SER A 6 -24.04 -81.96 -37.86
CA SER A 6 -24.76 -80.89 -38.60
C SER A 6 -24.38 -79.49 -38.09
N LEU A 7 -23.77 -78.67 -38.95
CA LEU A 7 -23.35 -77.28 -38.66
C LEU A 7 -24.48 -76.25 -38.87
N ILE A 8 -25.74 -76.70 -39.00
CA ILE A 8 -26.92 -75.86 -39.27
C ILE A 8 -27.39 -75.11 -38.01
N ASP A 9 -26.94 -75.51 -36.81
CA ASP A 9 -27.44 -74.97 -35.53
C ASP A 9 -26.50 -73.97 -34.81
N LEU A 10 -25.35 -73.62 -35.40
CA LEU A 10 -24.49 -72.53 -34.86
C LEU A 10 -25.25 -71.20 -34.76
N SER A 11 -24.94 -70.32 -33.81
CA SER A 11 -25.42 -68.94 -33.86
C SER A 11 -24.67 -68.17 -34.96
N ASN A 12 -25.26 -67.09 -35.48
CA ASN A 12 -24.62 -66.27 -36.52
C ASN A 12 -23.28 -65.69 -36.03
N ASP A 13 -23.22 -65.20 -34.78
CA ASP A 13 -22.00 -64.63 -34.21
C ASP A 13 -20.86 -65.66 -34.12
N LEU A 14 -21.16 -66.87 -33.63
CA LEU A 14 -20.16 -67.94 -33.54
C LEU A 14 -19.76 -68.45 -34.93
N PHE A 15 -20.69 -68.47 -35.88
CA PHE A 15 -20.41 -68.80 -37.26
C PHE A 15 -19.43 -67.80 -37.90
N PHE A 16 -19.65 -66.50 -37.69
CA PHE A 16 -18.76 -65.44 -38.20
C PHE A 16 -17.38 -65.46 -37.53
N GLU A 17 -17.32 -65.63 -36.21
CA GLU A 17 -16.05 -65.73 -35.50
C GLU A 17 -15.23 -66.93 -35.99
N ILE A 18 -15.86 -68.10 -36.15
CA ILE A 18 -15.19 -69.27 -36.73
C ILE A 18 -14.68 -68.97 -38.14
N PHE A 19 -15.53 -68.39 -38.99
CA PHE A 19 -15.22 -68.12 -40.39
C PHE A 19 -14.06 -67.12 -40.56
N ASP A 20 -13.95 -66.12 -39.67
CA ASP A 20 -12.88 -65.12 -39.66
C ASP A 20 -11.50 -65.71 -39.31
N TYR A 21 -11.46 -66.87 -38.65
CA TYR A 21 -10.22 -67.56 -38.26
C TYR A 21 -9.84 -68.76 -39.13
N LEU A 22 -10.66 -69.15 -40.11
CA LEU A 22 -10.34 -70.28 -41.00
C LEU A 22 -9.28 -69.89 -42.03
N ASP A 23 -8.33 -70.80 -42.27
CA ASP A 23 -7.46 -70.71 -43.44
C ASP A 23 -8.22 -71.12 -44.71
N VAL A 24 -7.63 -70.92 -45.89
CA VAL A 24 -8.32 -71.19 -47.15
C VAL A 24 -8.67 -72.67 -47.36
N PHE A 25 -7.88 -73.59 -46.80
CA PHE A 25 -8.15 -75.02 -46.93
C PHE A 25 -9.38 -75.40 -46.09
N ASP A 26 -9.43 -74.91 -44.85
CA ASP A 26 -10.58 -75.06 -43.97
C ASP A 26 -11.81 -74.34 -44.51
N LEU A 27 -11.64 -73.15 -45.10
CA LEU A 27 -12.71 -72.42 -45.80
C LEU A 27 -13.26 -73.20 -46.98
N PHE A 28 -12.41 -73.85 -47.78
CA PHE A 28 -12.85 -74.67 -48.91
C PHE A 28 -13.62 -75.91 -48.43
N GLN A 29 -13.09 -76.61 -47.42
CA GLN A 29 -13.76 -77.76 -46.83
C GLN A 29 -15.09 -77.34 -46.18
N ALA A 30 -15.09 -76.23 -45.45
CA ALA A 30 -16.28 -75.62 -44.87
C ALA A 30 -17.28 -75.24 -45.96
N PHE A 31 -16.88 -74.59 -47.05
CA PHE A 31 -17.76 -74.23 -48.17
C PHE A 31 -18.40 -75.46 -48.83
N PHE A 32 -17.65 -76.55 -48.99
CA PHE A 32 -18.17 -77.79 -49.57
C PHE A 32 -19.29 -78.40 -48.71
N TYR A 33 -19.15 -78.35 -47.37
CA TYR A 33 -20.15 -78.88 -46.43
C TYR A 33 -21.22 -77.87 -45.98
N LEU A 34 -20.98 -76.56 -46.05
CA LEU A 34 -21.83 -75.47 -45.53
C LEU A 34 -22.56 -74.67 -46.64
N ASN A 35 -22.44 -75.08 -47.90
CA ASN A 35 -22.87 -74.32 -49.08
C ASN A 35 -24.30 -73.76 -48.96
N GLN A 36 -25.26 -74.51 -48.38
CA GLN A 36 -26.63 -74.03 -48.17
C GLN A 36 -26.75 -72.90 -47.12
N ARG A 37 -26.12 -73.08 -45.95
CA ARG A 37 -26.17 -72.07 -44.87
C ARG A 37 -25.42 -70.80 -45.27
N LEU A 38 -24.28 -70.95 -45.92
CA LEU A 38 -23.50 -69.81 -46.37
C LEU A 38 -24.22 -69.01 -47.47
N ASN A 39 -24.92 -69.67 -48.39
CA ASN A 39 -25.79 -68.98 -49.35
C ASN A 39 -26.90 -68.18 -48.65
N SER A 40 -27.46 -68.67 -47.53
CA SER A 40 -28.46 -67.91 -46.75
C SER A 40 -27.88 -66.68 -46.03
N LEU A 41 -26.64 -66.76 -45.56
CA LEU A 41 -25.96 -65.65 -44.87
C LEU A 41 -25.45 -64.57 -45.84
N VAL A 42 -25.08 -64.95 -47.07
CA VAL A 42 -24.65 -64.03 -48.14
C VAL A 42 -25.81 -63.22 -48.74
N ILE A 43 -27.07 -63.61 -48.51
CA ILE A 43 -28.24 -62.82 -48.94
C ILE A 43 -28.40 -61.54 -48.09
N ASP A 44 -27.96 -61.58 -46.83
CA ASP A 44 -28.07 -60.44 -45.91
C ASP A 44 -26.85 -59.52 -46.03
N GLN A 45 -27.10 -58.31 -46.55
CA GLN A 45 -26.09 -57.27 -46.81
C GLN A 45 -25.43 -56.71 -45.54
N HIS A 46 -25.98 -56.98 -44.36
CA HIS A 46 -25.40 -56.55 -43.09
C HIS A 46 -24.25 -57.45 -42.60
N ASN A 47 -24.14 -58.67 -43.15
CA ASN A 47 -23.09 -59.61 -42.77
C ASN A 47 -21.73 -59.21 -43.34
N CYS A 48 -20.67 -59.42 -42.56
CA CYS A 48 -19.32 -58.96 -42.88
C CYS A 48 -18.32 -60.11 -42.70
N PHE A 49 -17.33 -60.20 -43.58
CA PHE A 49 -16.26 -61.21 -43.49
C PHE A 49 -14.87 -60.56 -43.43
N GLN A 50 -13.97 -61.20 -42.70
CA GLN A 50 -12.52 -60.99 -42.81
C GLN A 50 -11.92 -62.05 -43.70
N ALA A 51 -11.19 -61.65 -44.74
CA ALA A 51 -10.49 -62.56 -45.63
C ALA A 51 -8.98 -62.50 -45.33
N ASN A 52 -8.40 -63.63 -44.92
CA ASN A 52 -6.96 -63.76 -44.73
C ASN A 52 -6.34 -64.66 -45.81
N MET A 53 -5.49 -64.08 -46.65
CA MET A 53 -4.86 -64.69 -47.82
C MET A 53 -3.32 -64.70 -47.71
N THR A 54 -2.76 -64.49 -46.52
CA THR A 54 -1.31 -64.28 -46.37
C THR A 54 -0.45 -65.50 -46.62
N SER A 55 -1.00 -66.71 -46.48
CA SER A 55 -0.27 -67.99 -46.55
C SER A 55 -0.60 -68.85 -47.79
N LEU A 56 -1.29 -68.28 -48.78
CA LEU A 56 -1.82 -69.04 -49.91
C LEU A 56 -0.76 -69.52 -50.90
N LYS A 57 -0.81 -70.82 -51.27
CA LYS A 57 -0.06 -71.37 -52.41
C LYS A 57 -0.81 -71.16 -53.74
N SER A 58 -0.10 -71.26 -54.87
CA SER A 58 -0.64 -70.99 -56.22
C SER A 58 -1.88 -71.80 -56.59
N TYR A 59 -1.95 -73.08 -56.22
CA TYR A 59 -3.12 -73.92 -56.49
C TYR A 59 -4.32 -73.54 -55.60
N GLU A 60 -4.09 -73.22 -54.32
CA GLU A 60 -5.11 -72.83 -53.34
C GLU A 60 -5.76 -71.50 -53.72
N PHE A 61 -4.93 -70.56 -54.16
CA PHE A 61 -5.40 -69.27 -54.66
C PHE A 61 -6.31 -69.43 -55.89
N SER A 62 -6.00 -70.36 -56.81
CA SER A 62 -6.84 -70.59 -57.99
C SER A 62 -8.24 -71.10 -57.62
N ILE A 63 -8.32 -71.97 -56.61
CA ILE A 63 -9.59 -72.51 -56.09
C ILE A 63 -10.35 -71.41 -55.34
N TYR A 64 -9.67 -70.68 -54.46
CA TYR A 64 -10.26 -69.59 -53.70
C TYR A 64 -10.85 -68.51 -54.62
N ARG A 65 -10.10 -68.12 -55.66
CA ARG A 65 -10.53 -67.15 -56.68
C ARG A 65 -11.76 -67.60 -57.45
N ASN A 66 -11.83 -68.87 -57.85
CA ASN A 66 -12.89 -69.33 -58.75
C ASN A 66 -14.15 -69.78 -58.01
N VAL A 67 -14.04 -70.24 -56.76
CA VAL A 67 -15.14 -70.89 -56.03
C VAL A 67 -15.64 -70.06 -54.84
N ILE A 68 -14.72 -69.50 -54.04
CA ILE A 68 -15.05 -68.88 -52.75
C ILE A 68 -15.26 -67.38 -52.91
N LEU A 69 -14.26 -66.69 -53.46
CA LEU A 69 -14.22 -65.23 -53.57
C LEU A 69 -15.45 -64.64 -54.31
N PRO A 70 -15.97 -65.23 -55.41
CA PRO A 70 -17.14 -64.69 -56.11
C PRO A 70 -18.42 -64.64 -55.27
N LYS A 71 -18.53 -65.51 -54.26
CA LYS A 71 -19.71 -65.57 -53.40
C LYS A 71 -19.64 -64.60 -52.23
N ILE A 72 -18.44 -64.27 -51.73
CA ILE A 72 -18.28 -63.44 -50.52
C ILE A 72 -17.70 -62.05 -50.78
N ALA A 73 -17.19 -61.76 -51.99
CA ALA A 73 -16.45 -60.53 -52.31
C ALA A 73 -17.15 -59.22 -51.88
N CYS A 74 -18.47 -59.10 -52.08
CA CYS A 74 -19.21 -57.89 -51.69
C CYS A 74 -19.39 -57.70 -50.17
N HIS A 75 -19.12 -58.75 -49.38
CA HIS A 75 -19.29 -58.77 -47.92
C HIS A 75 -17.93 -58.72 -47.18
N ILE A 76 -16.80 -58.77 -47.90
CA ILE A 76 -15.47 -58.65 -47.30
C ILE A 76 -15.24 -57.19 -46.89
N ARG A 77 -15.11 -56.94 -45.58
CA ARG A 77 -14.78 -55.61 -45.04
C ARG A 77 -13.32 -55.48 -44.62
N HIS A 78 -12.66 -56.58 -44.29
CA HIS A 78 -11.23 -56.62 -43.93
C HIS A 78 -10.50 -57.63 -44.80
N LEU A 79 -9.40 -57.21 -45.41
CA LEU A 79 -8.58 -58.08 -46.25
C LEU A 79 -7.14 -58.09 -45.74
N SER A 80 -6.61 -59.27 -45.44
CA SER A 80 -5.18 -59.50 -45.22
C SER A 80 -4.64 -60.29 -46.40
N ILE A 81 -3.60 -59.80 -47.08
CA ILE A 81 -3.05 -60.47 -48.26
C ILE A 81 -1.53 -60.34 -48.32
N SER A 82 -0.87 -61.43 -48.71
CA SER A 82 0.53 -61.46 -49.10
C SER A 82 0.61 -61.52 -50.62
N ASP A 83 1.27 -60.56 -51.27
CA ASP A 83 1.30 -60.43 -52.73
C ASP A 83 2.59 -60.93 -53.40
N GLU A 84 3.26 -61.92 -52.80
CA GLU A 84 4.50 -62.50 -53.36
C GLU A 84 4.33 -63.04 -54.81
N LEU A 85 3.11 -63.45 -55.18
CA LEU A 85 2.78 -64.07 -56.47
C LEU A 85 1.86 -63.20 -57.35
N ASN A 86 1.73 -61.88 -57.09
CA ASN A 86 0.84 -60.92 -57.77
C ASN A 86 -0.66 -61.29 -57.75
N TYR A 87 -1.11 -61.97 -56.70
CA TYR A 87 -2.51 -62.33 -56.43
C TYR A 87 -3.44 -61.13 -56.37
N LEU A 88 -2.99 -60.01 -55.82
CA LEU A 88 -3.78 -58.80 -55.67
C LEU A 88 -4.22 -58.23 -57.03
N LYS A 89 -3.30 -58.19 -57.99
CA LYS A 89 -3.59 -57.74 -59.37
C LYS A 89 -4.59 -58.65 -60.07
N ILE A 90 -4.57 -59.95 -59.75
CA ILE A 90 -5.50 -60.94 -60.30
C ILE A 90 -6.90 -60.76 -59.69
N ILE A 91 -7.00 -60.52 -58.38
CA ILE A 91 -8.26 -60.25 -57.67
C ILE A 91 -8.92 -58.96 -58.21
N LEU A 92 -8.17 -57.86 -58.27
CA LEU A 92 -8.68 -56.56 -58.71
C LEU A 92 -9.12 -56.56 -60.19
N ARG A 93 -8.54 -57.43 -61.03
CA ARG A 93 -8.98 -57.63 -62.42
C ARG A 93 -10.25 -58.46 -62.55
N THR A 94 -10.59 -59.26 -61.53
CA THR A 94 -11.73 -60.18 -61.59
C THR A 94 -12.97 -59.69 -60.85
N MET A 95 -12.84 -58.86 -59.81
CA MET A 95 -13.99 -58.34 -59.04
C MET A 95 -13.71 -56.97 -58.41
N SER A 96 -14.78 -56.20 -58.12
CA SER A 96 -14.68 -54.91 -57.43
C SER A 96 -14.77 -55.06 -55.90
N LEU A 97 -13.75 -54.60 -55.17
CA LEU A 97 -13.68 -54.62 -53.70
C LEU A 97 -14.14 -53.29 -53.07
N THR A 98 -15.23 -52.71 -53.56
CA THR A 98 -15.67 -51.35 -53.19
C THR A 98 -16.09 -51.21 -51.72
N ASN A 99 -16.50 -52.30 -51.06
CA ASN A 99 -17.00 -52.30 -49.67
C ASN A 99 -15.91 -52.53 -48.61
N LEU A 100 -14.64 -52.56 -49.03
CA LEU A 100 -13.50 -52.83 -48.16
C LEU A 100 -13.24 -51.64 -47.22
N LEU A 101 -13.25 -51.88 -45.90
CA LEU A 101 -13.02 -50.84 -44.89
C LEU A 101 -11.56 -50.83 -44.40
N ALA A 102 -10.92 -52.00 -44.33
CA ALA A 102 -9.55 -52.13 -43.88
C ALA A 102 -8.74 -53.12 -44.71
N VAL A 103 -7.46 -52.83 -44.88
CA VAL A 103 -6.51 -53.75 -45.54
C VAL A 103 -5.24 -53.89 -44.75
N ARG A 104 -4.75 -55.13 -44.63
CA ARG A 104 -3.43 -55.48 -44.13
C ARG A 104 -2.62 -56.10 -45.26
N LEU A 105 -1.52 -55.42 -45.62
CA LEU A 105 -0.71 -55.78 -46.78
C LEU A 105 0.65 -56.33 -46.34
N TYR A 106 1.00 -57.49 -46.91
CA TYR A 106 2.30 -58.13 -46.80
C TYR A 106 2.87 -58.31 -48.21
N HIS A 107 4.17 -58.11 -48.42
CA HIS A 107 4.86 -58.37 -49.69
C HIS A 107 4.36 -57.63 -50.95
N VAL A 108 3.79 -56.43 -50.82
CA VAL A 108 3.19 -55.70 -51.95
C VAL A 108 4.18 -54.73 -52.63
N LYS A 109 4.14 -54.63 -53.96
CA LYS A 109 4.92 -53.62 -54.70
C LYS A 109 4.22 -52.25 -54.70
N LEU A 110 4.99 -51.17 -54.76
CA LEU A 110 4.48 -49.78 -54.71
C LEU A 110 3.38 -49.47 -55.75
N ASN A 111 3.52 -50.00 -56.98
CA ASN A 111 2.54 -49.82 -58.05
C ASN A 111 1.20 -50.50 -57.76
N GLU A 112 1.21 -51.61 -57.01
CA GLU A 112 0.01 -52.36 -56.62
C GLU A 112 -0.72 -51.69 -55.47
N LEU A 113 0.00 -51.14 -54.49
CA LEU A 113 -0.55 -50.30 -53.42
C LEU A 113 -1.32 -49.09 -54.00
N THR A 114 -0.74 -48.43 -55.00
CA THR A 114 -1.38 -47.30 -55.70
C THR A 114 -2.70 -47.72 -56.37
N LEU A 115 -2.78 -48.96 -56.83
CA LEU A 115 -3.96 -49.50 -57.50
C LEU A 115 -5.10 -49.76 -56.49
N ILE A 116 -4.78 -50.30 -55.30
CA ILE A 116 -5.76 -50.50 -54.22
C ILE A 116 -6.34 -49.16 -53.77
N LEU A 117 -5.46 -48.19 -53.51
CA LEU A 117 -5.84 -46.88 -53.00
C LEU A 117 -6.72 -46.10 -54.00
N LYS A 118 -6.53 -46.32 -55.31
CA LYS A 118 -7.38 -45.71 -56.35
C LYS A 118 -8.75 -46.38 -56.50
N HIS A 119 -8.87 -47.67 -56.20
CA HIS A 119 -10.09 -48.44 -56.47
C HIS A 119 -10.95 -48.76 -55.23
N CYS A 120 -10.44 -48.56 -54.01
CA CYS A 120 -11.15 -48.87 -52.76
C CYS A 120 -11.28 -47.64 -51.84
N GLN A 121 -12.45 -47.46 -51.20
CA GLN A 121 -12.68 -46.41 -50.20
C GLN A 121 -12.29 -46.87 -48.79
N LEU A 122 -10.99 -46.98 -48.52
CA LEU A 122 -10.46 -47.50 -47.25
C LEU A 122 -10.57 -46.46 -46.11
N LYS A 123 -10.99 -46.92 -44.92
CA LYS A 123 -10.94 -46.13 -43.67
C LYS A 123 -9.70 -46.45 -42.83
N TYR A 124 -9.19 -47.68 -42.90
CA TYR A 124 -8.05 -48.16 -42.11
C TYR A 124 -7.03 -48.86 -43.00
N ILE A 125 -5.74 -48.58 -42.81
CA ILE A 125 -4.67 -49.28 -43.55
C ILE A 125 -3.57 -49.70 -42.57
N PHE A 126 -3.16 -50.96 -42.71
CA PHE A 126 -2.04 -51.57 -41.97
C PHE A 126 -0.97 -51.98 -42.98
N ILE A 127 0.21 -51.38 -42.87
CA ILE A 127 1.35 -51.66 -43.76
C ILE A 127 2.50 -52.25 -42.92
N ASP A 128 2.92 -53.47 -43.26
CA ASP A 128 4.13 -54.07 -42.73
C ASP A 128 5.21 -54.09 -43.83
N THR A 129 6.30 -53.37 -43.61
CA THR A 129 7.33 -53.16 -44.64
C THR A 129 8.45 -54.19 -44.63
N LYS A 130 8.47 -55.12 -43.67
CA LYS A 130 9.40 -56.28 -43.65
C LYS A 130 9.39 -57.10 -44.94
N TYR A 131 8.36 -56.89 -45.73
CA TYR A 131 7.96 -57.73 -46.83
C TYR A 131 7.88 -56.95 -48.15
N ILE A 132 7.87 -55.61 -48.14
CA ILE A 132 7.85 -54.78 -49.36
C ILE A 132 9.18 -54.93 -50.11
N GLN A 133 9.14 -55.44 -51.35
CA GLN A 133 10.31 -55.49 -52.21
C GLN A 133 10.73 -54.07 -52.64
N ASN A 134 12.02 -53.72 -52.44
CA ASN A 134 12.68 -52.41 -52.62
C ASN A 134 12.44 -51.37 -51.51
N GLU A 135 13.27 -51.43 -50.46
CA GLU A 135 13.32 -50.50 -49.31
C GLU A 135 13.56 -49.02 -49.69
N LYS A 136 14.00 -48.70 -50.91
CA LYS A 136 14.34 -47.32 -51.34
C LYS A 136 13.15 -46.36 -51.53
N HIS A 137 11.89 -46.80 -51.32
CA HIS A 137 10.70 -46.04 -51.67
C HIS A 137 9.70 -45.79 -50.52
N LEU A 138 10.13 -45.78 -49.26
CA LEU A 138 9.27 -45.35 -48.13
C LEU A 138 8.60 -43.98 -48.39
N ASN A 139 9.37 -43.02 -48.89
CA ASN A 139 8.86 -41.70 -49.29
C ASN A 139 7.81 -41.80 -50.40
N GLY A 140 7.88 -42.82 -51.26
CA GLY A 140 6.86 -43.12 -52.25
C GLY A 140 5.54 -43.56 -51.63
N ILE A 141 5.56 -44.38 -50.57
CA ILE A 141 4.36 -44.81 -49.84
C ILE A 141 3.69 -43.61 -49.16
N PHE A 142 4.49 -42.79 -48.45
CA PHE A 142 4.00 -41.56 -47.83
C PHE A 142 3.46 -40.59 -48.90
N ASN A 143 4.18 -40.36 -50.00
CA ASN A 143 3.68 -39.52 -51.08
C ASN A 143 2.39 -40.05 -51.70
N ILE A 144 2.21 -41.36 -51.88
CA ILE A 144 0.97 -41.92 -52.43
C ILE A 144 -0.20 -41.75 -51.43
N VAL A 145 0.03 -42.06 -50.15
CA VAL A 145 -1.00 -42.01 -49.11
C VAL A 145 -1.41 -40.56 -48.79
N PHE A 146 -0.44 -39.65 -48.73
CA PHE A 146 -0.68 -38.28 -48.30
C PHE A 146 -0.90 -37.27 -49.44
N ASN A 147 -0.40 -37.50 -50.68
CA ASN A 147 -0.73 -36.63 -51.83
C ASN A 147 -2.08 -36.98 -52.48
N GLN A 148 -2.62 -38.18 -52.27
CA GLN A 148 -3.97 -38.50 -52.76
C GLN A 148 -5.02 -38.06 -51.74
N GLN A 149 -6.14 -37.49 -52.20
CA GLN A 149 -7.29 -37.10 -51.36
C GLN A 149 -8.06 -38.34 -50.83
N LEU A 150 -7.36 -39.22 -50.11
CA LEU A 150 -7.91 -40.43 -49.51
C LEU A 150 -8.57 -40.08 -48.16
N GLN A 151 -9.76 -40.60 -47.88
CA GLN A 151 -10.48 -40.41 -46.61
C GLN A 151 -10.04 -41.41 -45.53
N LEU A 152 -8.73 -41.52 -45.29
CA LEU A 152 -8.19 -42.46 -44.30
C LEU A 152 -8.37 -41.93 -42.87
N CYS A 153 -8.96 -42.74 -42.01
CA CYS A 153 -9.14 -42.41 -40.60
C CYS A 153 -7.93 -42.80 -39.74
N SER A 154 -7.27 -43.92 -40.06
CA SER A 154 -6.14 -44.44 -39.30
C SER A 154 -5.13 -45.19 -40.16
N MET A 155 -3.85 -45.00 -39.86
CA MET A 155 -2.72 -45.69 -40.49
C MET A 155 -1.79 -46.25 -39.41
N GLN A 156 -1.44 -47.52 -39.53
CA GLN A 156 -0.41 -48.15 -38.69
C GLN A 156 0.68 -48.71 -39.59
N CYS A 157 1.92 -48.33 -39.28
CA CYS A 157 3.08 -48.73 -40.06
C CYS A 157 4.12 -49.42 -39.19
N HIS A 158 4.62 -50.56 -39.68
CA HIS A 158 5.78 -51.23 -39.13
C HIS A 158 6.95 -51.12 -40.11
N PHE A 159 7.97 -50.33 -39.74
CA PHE A 159 9.14 -50.09 -40.56
C PHE A 159 10.42 -50.69 -39.95
N HIS A 160 11.25 -51.33 -40.78
CA HIS A 160 12.55 -51.88 -40.36
C HIS A 160 13.75 -50.96 -40.68
N THR A 161 13.53 -49.87 -41.41
CA THR A 161 14.53 -48.86 -41.75
C THR A 161 14.12 -47.48 -41.21
N ASN A 162 15.10 -46.63 -40.86
CA ASN A 162 14.85 -45.29 -40.31
C ASN A 162 14.14 -44.37 -41.31
N LEU A 163 13.16 -43.60 -40.84
CA LEU A 163 12.43 -42.62 -41.64
C LEU A 163 13.29 -41.39 -41.93
N ASN A 164 13.32 -40.93 -43.19
CA ASN A 164 13.88 -39.64 -43.59
C ASN A 164 12.80 -38.88 -44.39
N PHE A 165 12.18 -37.88 -43.78
CA PHE A 165 11.09 -37.15 -44.43
C PHE A 165 11.67 -36.06 -45.35
N LEU A 166 11.31 -36.07 -46.64
CA LEU A 166 11.66 -35.00 -47.58
C LEU A 166 10.50 -34.03 -47.76
N GLN A 167 10.78 -32.74 -47.57
CA GLN A 167 9.84 -31.63 -47.75
C GLN A 167 9.34 -31.55 -49.19
N GLU A 168 8.10 -31.96 -49.45
CA GLU A 168 7.33 -31.49 -50.61
C GLU A 168 6.08 -30.75 -50.12
N LYS A 169 5.93 -29.49 -50.56
CA LYS A 169 4.94 -28.50 -50.11
C LYS A 169 3.51 -28.78 -50.60
N ASN A 170 2.95 -29.95 -50.33
CA ASN A 170 1.57 -30.27 -50.68
C ASN A 170 0.70 -30.51 -49.43
N LYS A 171 -0.55 -30.00 -49.45
CA LYS A 171 -1.56 -30.23 -48.42
C LYS A 171 -1.83 -31.73 -48.29
N LEU A 172 -1.46 -32.30 -47.14
CA LEU A 172 -1.60 -33.73 -46.85
C LEU A 172 -3.03 -34.11 -46.43
N SER A 173 -3.39 -35.39 -46.62
CA SER A 173 -4.70 -36.02 -46.35
C SER A 173 -5.26 -35.84 -44.92
N LYS A 174 -6.58 -36.04 -44.73
CA LYS A 174 -7.34 -35.92 -43.46
C LYS A 174 -7.09 -37.06 -42.44
N LEU A 175 -5.84 -37.42 -42.21
CA LEU A 175 -5.47 -38.52 -41.31
C LEU A 175 -5.70 -38.12 -39.84
N ARG A 176 -6.50 -38.89 -39.09
CA ARG A 176 -6.79 -38.59 -37.68
C ARG A 176 -5.96 -39.38 -36.68
N ARG A 177 -5.46 -40.56 -37.05
CA ARG A 177 -4.63 -41.43 -36.19
C ARG A 177 -3.44 -42.01 -36.97
N LEU A 178 -2.24 -41.88 -36.42
CA LEU A 178 -1.01 -42.39 -37.01
C LEU A 178 -0.20 -43.17 -35.95
N ILE A 179 0.21 -44.39 -36.27
CA ILE A 179 1.07 -45.22 -35.42
C ILE A 179 2.32 -45.60 -36.22
N ILE A 180 3.48 -45.20 -35.72
CA ILE A 180 4.81 -45.43 -36.29
C ILE A 180 5.60 -46.30 -35.32
N ASN A 181 5.79 -47.56 -35.66
CA ASN A 181 6.48 -48.53 -34.81
C ASN A 181 7.99 -48.66 -35.16
N CYS A 182 8.61 -47.62 -35.71
CA CYS A 182 10.03 -47.62 -36.11
C CYS A 182 10.77 -46.40 -35.55
N ASP A 183 12.10 -46.49 -35.52
CA ASP A 183 12.97 -45.41 -35.06
C ASP A 183 12.94 -44.23 -36.05
N CYS A 184 12.46 -43.08 -35.57
CA CYS A 184 12.40 -41.80 -36.27
C CYS A 184 13.35 -40.81 -35.59
N SER A 185 14.02 -39.93 -36.36
CA SER A 185 14.80 -38.85 -35.72
C SER A 185 13.88 -37.78 -35.15
N SER A 186 14.34 -37.04 -34.15
CA SER A 186 13.57 -35.92 -33.57
C SER A 186 13.26 -34.84 -34.62
N SER A 187 14.20 -34.57 -35.54
CA SER A 187 14.02 -33.61 -36.63
C SER A 187 12.94 -34.04 -37.64
N ASP A 188 12.93 -35.30 -38.04
CA ASP A 188 11.93 -35.85 -38.96
C ASP A 188 10.53 -35.88 -38.30
N PHE A 189 10.48 -36.16 -37.00
CA PHE A 189 9.24 -36.17 -36.22
C PHE A 189 8.60 -34.77 -36.11
N ILE A 190 9.42 -33.74 -35.89
CA ILE A 190 8.97 -32.34 -35.84
C ILE A 190 8.37 -31.91 -37.19
N ILE A 191 9.04 -32.24 -38.31
CA ILE A 191 8.54 -31.94 -39.66
C ILE A 191 7.19 -32.63 -39.91
N LEU A 192 7.06 -33.90 -39.50
CA LEU A 192 5.84 -34.68 -39.67
C LEU A 192 4.64 -34.07 -38.91
N ILE A 193 4.81 -33.65 -37.66
CA ILE A 193 3.74 -33.04 -36.86
C ILE A 193 3.29 -31.71 -37.45
N GLY A 194 4.23 -30.87 -37.91
CA GLY A 194 3.92 -29.56 -38.50
C GLY A 194 3.09 -29.67 -39.78
N GLN A 195 3.25 -30.76 -40.55
CA GLN A 195 2.54 -30.95 -41.82
C GLN A 195 1.15 -31.61 -41.69
N LEU A 196 0.88 -32.35 -40.60
CA LEU A 196 -0.36 -33.12 -40.41
C LEU A 196 -1.36 -32.41 -39.48
N GLN A 197 -1.88 -31.25 -39.88
CA GLN A 197 -2.71 -30.38 -39.02
C GLN A 197 -4.05 -30.96 -38.53
N GLU A 198 -4.57 -32.05 -39.11
CA GLU A 198 -5.83 -32.71 -38.67
C GLU A 198 -5.61 -33.95 -37.76
N LEU A 199 -4.36 -34.24 -37.39
CA LEU A 199 -3.97 -35.42 -36.61
C LEU A 199 -4.41 -35.29 -35.14
N ARG A 200 -5.22 -36.23 -34.65
CA ARG A 200 -5.69 -36.25 -33.25
C ARG A 200 -4.88 -37.16 -32.33
N HIS A 201 -4.35 -38.25 -32.88
CA HIS A 201 -3.60 -39.26 -32.13
C HIS A 201 -2.35 -39.67 -32.90
N ILE A 202 -1.19 -39.63 -32.22
CA ILE A 202 0.08 -40.11 -32.78
C ILE A 202 0.82 -41.00 -31.78
N SER A 203 1.38 -42.11 -32.29
CA SER A 203 2.34 -42.93 -31.56
C SER A 203 3.60 -43.09 -32.41
N ALA A 204 4.77 -42.86 -31.85
CA ALA A 204 6.05 -42.94 -32.56
C ALA A 204 7.20 -43.39 -31.65
N ARG A 205 8.24 -44.00 -32.22
CA ARG A 205 9.51 -44.25 -31.55
C ARG A 205 10.57 -43.27 -32.06
N ILE A 206 11.18 -42.50 -31.17
CA ILE A 206 12.17 -41.46 -31.50
C ILE A 206 13.55 -41.92 -31.00
N ASN A 207 14.53 -41.94 -31.91
CA ASN A 207 15.91 -42.34 -31.60
C ASN A 207 16.92 -41.57 -32.45
N ASP A 208 17.84 -40.84 -31.82
CA ASP A 208 18.81 -39.95 -32.50
C ASP A 208 20.26 -40.50 -32.57
N ARG A 209 20.49 -41.80 -32.39
CA ARG A 209 21.84 -42.41 -32.45
C ARG A 209 22.63 -42.04 -33.73
N ASN A 210 23.82 -41.45 -33.53
CA ASN A 210 24.87 -41.22 -34.54
C ASN A 210 24.49 -40.34 -35.75
N ARG A 211 23.70 -39.28 -35.59
CA ARG A 211 23.52 -38.27 -36.65
C ARG A 211 24.26 -36.97 -36.31
N GLU A 212 25.17 -36.55 -37.19
CA GLU A 212 25.68 -35.17 -37.20
C GLU A 212 24.49 -34.22 -37.36
N TYR A 213 24.38 -33.27 -36.44
CA TYR A 213 23.33 -32.26 -36.40
C TYR A 213 23.34 -31.44 -37.70
N MET A 214 22.41 -31.73 -38.60
CA MET A 214 22.03 -30.79 -39.65
C MET A 214 20.99 -29.83 -39.04
N ASP A 215 21.44 -28.63 -38.69
CA ASP A 215 20.57 -27.47 -38.49
C ASP A 215 19.90 -27.13 -39.83
N LYS A 216 18.83 -27.85 -40.14
CA LYS A 216 17.83 -27.33 -41.06
C LYS A 216 17.03 -26.31 -40.27
N ASP A 217 16.94 -25.08 -40.77
CA ASP A 217 15.99 -24.07 -40.29
C ASP A 217 14.58 -24.67 -40.26
N ILE A 218 14.18 -25.21 -39.11
CA ILE A 218 12.82 -25.70 -38.90
C ILE A 218 11.98 -24.46 -38.64
N ASP A 219 11.17 -24.11 -39.64
CA ASP A 219 10.20 -23.02 -39.55
C ASP A 219 9.09 -23.39 -38.53
N CYS A 220 9.31 -23.06 -37.25
CA CYS A 220 8.44 -23.39 -36.10
C CYS A 220 7.06 -22.72 -36.11
N GLN A 221 6.59 -22.21 -37.25
CA GLN A 221 5.33 -21.46 -37.35
C GLN A 221 4.07 -22.34 -37.44
N THR A 222 4.20 -23.66 -37.52
CA THR A 222 3.06 -24.58 -37.73
C THR A 222 2.78 -25.43 -36.49
N GLN A 223 2.04 -24.87 -35.53
CA GLN A 223 1.53 -25.61 -34.37
C GLN A 223 0.35 -26.51 -34.78
N ASN A 224 0.26 -27.71 -34.19
CA ASN A 224 -0.85 -28.63 -34.45
C ASN A 224 -1.90 -28.55 -33.35
N GLU A 225 -2.90 -27.70 -33.55
CA GLU A 225 -3.96 -27.45 -32.56
C GLU A 225 -4.93 -28.63 -32.37
N SER A 226 -4.96 -29.59 -33.30
CA SER A 226 -5.95 -30.68 -33.33
C SER A 226 -5.52 -31.93 -32.55
N LEU A 227 -4.25 -32.02 -32.17
CA LEU A 227 -3.66 -33.17 -31.48
C LEU A 227 -4.17 -33.29 -30.04
N ARG A 228 -4.65 -34.48 -29.66
CA ARG A 228 -5.23 -34.75 -28.33
C ARG A 228 -4.48 -35.80 -27.52
N SER A 229 -3.85 -36.77 -28.18
CA SER A 229 -3.07 -37.81 -27.50
C SER A 229 -1.77 -38.16 -28.22
N LEU A 230 -0.73 -38.38 -27.42
CA LEU A 230 0.64 -38.59 -27.84
C LEU A 230 1.27 -39.74 -27.04
N ILE A 231 1.84 -40.72 -27.74
CA ILE A 231 2.60 -41.83 -27.11
C ILE A 231 3.98 -41.89 -27.77
N LEU A 232 5.02 -41.55 -27.02
CA LEU A 232 6.39 -41.55 -27.53
C LEU A 232 7.26 -42.58 -26.82
N TYR A 233 7.97 -43.37 -27.61
CA TYR A 233 9.04 -44.24 -27.13
C TYR A 233 10.38 -43.58 -27.45
N ILE A 234 11.15 -43.16 -26.45
CA ILE A 234 12.29 -42.24 -26.66
C ILE A 234 13.60 -42.87 -26.21
N GLU A 235 14.62 -42.85 -27.07
CA GLU A 235 15.98 -43.28 -26.75
C GLU A 235 17.01 -42.27 -27.29
N ASN A 236 17.97 -41.82 -26.47
CA ASN A 236 19.11 -40.95 -26.90
C ASN A 236 18.69 -39.60 -27.54
N VAL A 237 17.65 -38.94 -27.03
CA VAL A 237 17.18 -37.62 -27.52
C VAL A 237 17.51 -36.52 -26.50
N GLU A 238 18.10 -35.40 -26.95
CA GLU A 238 18.41 -34.24 -26.12
C GLU A 238 17.15 -33.50 -25.61
N LEU A 239 17.24 -32.95 -24.40
CA LEU A 239 16.13 -32.27 -23.72
C LEU A 239 15.59 -31.07 -24.50
N ASP A 240 16.45 -30.30 -25.16
CA ASP A 240 16.05 -29.10 -25.93
C ASP A 240 15.16 -29.47 -27.13
N ARG A 241 15.46 -30.60 -27.80
CA ARG A 241 14.64 -31.15 -28.90
C ARG A 241 13.32 -31.68 -28.38
N LEU A 242 13.32 -32.30 -27.20
CA LEU A 242 12.13 -32.81 -26.53
C LEU A 242 11.19 -31.66 -26.11
N LEU A 243 11.75 -30.56 -25.59
CA LEU A 243 11.03 -29.31 -25.31
C LEU A 243 10.46 -28.68 -26.57
N LEU A 244 11.20 -28.67 -27.68
CA LEU A 244 10.71 -28.16 -28.96
C LEU A 244 9.52 -28.98 -29.47
N ILE A 245 9.58 -30.31 -29.33
CA ILE A 245 8.46 -31.21 -29.63
C ILE A 245 7.23 -30.81 -28.80
N PHE A 246 7.37 -30.56 -27.49
CA PHE A 246 6.26 -30.10 -26.65
C PHE A 246 5.72 -28.72 -27.00
N LEU A 247 6.58 -27.76 -27.36
CA LEU A 247 6.17 -26.41 -27.74
C LEU A 247 5.32 -26.35 -29.02
N LEU A 248 5.44 -27.34 -29.89
CA LEU A 248 4.62 -27.46 -31.11
C LEU A 248 3.20 -27.99 -30.84
N MET A 249 2.88 -28.32 -29.58
CA MET A 249 1.67 -29.04 -29.17
C MET A 249 0.91 -28.30 -28.05
N ILE A 250 -0.12 -27.52 -28.40
CA ILE A 250 -0.86 -26.69 -27.42
C ILE A 250 -1.98 -27.47 -26.69
N ASN A 251 -2.62 -28.46 -27.34
CA ASN A 251 -3.88 -29.06 -26.88
C ASN A 251 -3.80 -30.57 -26.54
N VAL A 252 -2.63 -31.09 -26.19
CA VAL A 252 -2.47 -32.51 -25.88
C VAL A 252 -2.91 -32.80 -24.44
N HIS A 253 -3.93 -33.65 -24.30
CA HIS A 253 -4.48 -34.02 -22.99
C HIS A 253 -3.80 -35.24 -22.36
N ILE A 254 -3.23 -36.13 -23.18
CA ILE A 254 -2.60 -37.37 -22.74
C ILE A 254 -1.24 -37.49 -23.42
N VAL A 255 -0.18 -37.55 -22.62
CA VAL A 255 1.20 -37.80 -23.03
C VAL A 255 1.72 -39.00 -22.28
N GLU A 256 2.20 -40.01 -22.99
CA GLU A 256 2.90 -41.16 -22.42
C GLU A 256 4.32 -41.24 -23.00
N LEU A 257 5.34 -41.20 -22.13
CA LEU A 257 6.76 -41.25 -22.49
C LEU A 257 7.38 -42.53 -21.94
N ASN A 258 7.96 -43.35 -22.81
CA ASN A 258 8.58 -44.62 -22.43
C ASN A 258 10.00 -44.72 -23.00
N GLY A 259 11.05 -44.70 -22.17
CA GLY A 259 12.44 -44.95 -22.59
C GLY A 259 13.52 -44.16 -21.83
N THR A 260 14.78 -44.29 -22.26
CA THR A 260 15.96 -43.67 -21.63
C THR A 260 16.30 -42.35 -22.31
N ILE A 261 16.12 -41.25 -21.59
CA ILE A 261 16.55 -39.91 -21.99
C ILE A 261 17.92 -39.66 -21.35
N ASP A 262 18.89 -39.19 -22.13
CA ASP A 262 20.19 -38.75 -21.60
C ASP A 262 19.95 -37.50 -20.74
N PHE A 263 19.96 -37.68 -19.41
CA PHE A 263 19.60 -36.66 -18.43
C PHE A 263 20.76 -36.35 -17.49
N ASP A 264 21.00 -35.07 -17.24
CA ASP A 264 21.71 -34.60 -16.04
C ASP A 264 20.72 -34.52 -14.87
N ILE A 265 20.74 -35.53 -13.99
CA ILE A 265 19.86 -35.64 -12.80
C ILE A 265 19.93 -34.38 -11.90
N ASN A 266 21.06 -33.66 -11.93
CA ASN A 266 21.24 -32.45 -11.15
C ASN A 266 20.26 -31.34 -11.57
N TYR A 267 19.91 -31.24 -12.86
CA TYR A 267 19.06 -30.17 -13.38
C TYR A 267 17.59 -30.32 -12.98
N LEU A 268 17.06 -31.55 -12.94
CA LEU A 268 15.69 -31.83 -12.49
C LEU A 268 15.55 -31.69 -10.97
N LEU A 269 16.53 -32.18 -10.20
CA LEU A 269 16.57 -31.94 -8.75
C LEU A 269 16.70 -30.45 -8.42
N GLU A 270 17.39 -29.68 -9.25
CA GLU A 270 17.49 -28.22 -9.13
C GLU A 270 16.16 -27.53 -9.49
N LEU A 271 15.45 -27.95 -10.54
CA LEU A 271 14.13 -27.44 -10.90
C LEU A 271 13.04 -27.78 -9.87
N GLU A 272 12.98 -29.02 -9.38
CA GLU A 272 12.02 -29.46 -8.37
C GLU A 272 12.34 -28.85 -7.00
N ARG A 273 13.62 -28.74 -6.61
CA ARG A 273 14.03 -27.90 -5.47
C ARG A 273 13.60 -26.46 -5.67
N ASN A 274 13.82 -25.86 -6.83
CA ASN A 274 13.46 -24.46 -7.08
C ASN A 274 11.95 -24.24 -7.03
N TYR A 275 11.13 -25.17 -7.54
CA TYR A 275 9.67 -25.01 -7.58
C TYR A 275 8.99 -25.27 -6.23
N THR A 276 9.39 -26.33 -5.52
CA THR A 276 8.89 -26.64 -4.16
C THR A 276 9.44 -25.67 -3.11
N SER A 277 10.71 -25.24 -3.24
CA SER A 277 11.25 -24.19 -2.39
C SER A 277 10.51 -22.88 -2.63
N PHE A 278 10.18 -22.49 -3.86
CA PHE A 278 9.45 -21.25 -4.15
C PHE A 278 8.09 -21.17 -3.45
N ARG A 279 7.26 -22.23 -3.51
CA ARG A 279 5.97 -22.25 -2.77
C ARG A 279 6.16 -22.24 -1.25
N TYR A 280 7.05 -23.07 -0.73
CA TYR A 280 7.34 -23.14 0.71
C TYR A 280 7.95 -21.83 1.23
N MET A 281 8.70 -21.13 0.39
CA MET A 281 9.29 -19.83 0.63
C MET A 281 8.25 -18.71 0.70
N ASN A 282 7.24 -18.74 -0.16
CA ASN A 282 6.15 -17.77 -0.11
C ASN A 282 5.35 -17.88 1.20
N TYR A 283 5.13 -19.10 1.72
CA TYR A 283 4.51 -19.27 3.04
C TYR A 283 5.39 -18.76 4.18
N LYS A 284 6.70 -18.99 4.15
CA LYS A 284 7.64 -18.45 5.15
C LYS A 284 7.69 -16.92 5.12
N LEU A 285 7.82 -16.33 3.93
CA LEU A 285 7.81 -14.88 3.74
C LEU A 285 6.49 -14.27 4.20
N LEU A 286 5.35 -14.92 3.90
CA LEU A 286 4.04 -14.50 4.38
C LEU A 286 3.96 -14.55 5.91
N SER A 287 4.41 -15.63 6.53
CA SER A 287 4.39 -15.77 8.00
C SER A 287 5.26 -14.73 8.70
N LEU A 288 6.42 -14.41 8.14
CA LEU A 288 7.29 -13.34 8.64
C LEU A 288 6.65 -11.96 8.44
N SER A 289 5.99 -11.75 7.30
CA SER A 289 5.26 -10.50 7.04
C SER A 289 4.13 -10.31 8.05
N VAL A 290 3.37 -11.38 8.36
CA VAL A 290 2.33 -11.35 9.41
C VAL A 290 2.93 -11.02 10.77
N MET A 291 4.06 -11.65 11.14
CA MET A 291 4.75 -11.34 12.40
C MET A 291 5.21 -9.89 12.48
N TYR A 292 5.75 -9.34 11.38
CA TYR A 292 6.14 -7.94 11.28
C TYR A 292 4.93 -7.01 11.48
N ILE A 293 3.80 -7.30 10.84
CA ILE A 293 2.55 -6.52 10.98
C ILE A 293 2.01 -6.61 12.42
N ILE A 294 2.05 -7.78 13.06
CA ILE A 294 1.67 -7.92 14.47
C ILE A 294 2.56 -7.05 15.36
N GLY A 295 3.89 -7.10 15.15
CA GLY A 295 4.84 -6.25 15.88
C GLY A 295 4.54 -4.77 15.68
N LEU A 296 4.26 -4.35 14.45
CA LEU A 296 3.88 -2.99 14.11
C LEU A 296 2.56 -2.56 14.80
N ILE A 297 1.55 -3.43 14.88
CA ILE A 297 0.30 -3.13 15.60
C ILE A 297 0.55 -2.94 17.10
N PHE A 298 1.37 -3.80 17.72
CA PHE A 298 1.76 -3.62 19.13
C PHE A 298 2.49 -2.30 19.35
N PHE A 299 3.40 -1.94 18.45
CA PHE A 299 4.10 -0.66 18.48
C PHE A 299 3.13 0.52 18.40
N LEU A 300 2.27 0.54 17.38
CA LEU A 300 1.29 1.62 17.17
C LEU A 300 0.33 1.76 18.35
N ASN A 301 -0.19 0.66 18.88
CA ASN A 301 -1.09 0.65 20.04
C ASN A 301 -0.43 1.08 21.35
N GLY A 302 0.90 1.04 21.42
CA GLY A 302 1.64 1.55 22.58
C GLY A 302 2.14 2.98 22.41
N PHE A 303 2.42 3.38 21.17
CA PHE A 303 3.03 4.66 20.83
C PHE A 303 2.00 5.76 20.50
N LEU A 304 0.94 5.48 19.75
CA LEU A 304 -0.07 6.47 19.38
C LEU A 304 -1.10 6.61 20.50
N LEU A 305 -1.10 7.75 21.17
CA LEU A 305 -2.03 8.06 22.27
C LEU A 305 -3.38 8.52 21.72
N THR A 306 -4.45 7.78 21.98
CA THR A 306 -5.80 8.10 21.46
C THR A 306 -6.81 8.23 22.59
N ARG A 307 -7.55 9.35 22.64
CA ARG A 307 -8.78 9.50 23.43
C ARG A 307 -9.97 9.59 22.49
N ARG A 308 -11.10 9.00 22.88
CA ARG A 308 -12.38 9.21 22.20
C ARG A 308 -12.90 10.60 22.57
N VAL A 309 -12.98 11.50 21.60
CA VAL A 309 -13.63 12.81 21.76
C VAL A 309 -15.15 12.61 21.77
N ILE A 310 -15.83 13.23 22.73
CA ILE A 310 -17.29 13.22 22.85
C ILE A 310 -17.78 14.64 22.58
N LEU A 311 -18.50 14.81 21.47
CA LEU A 311 -19.08 16.08 21.04
C LEU A 311 -20.44 16.27 21.69
N GLN A 312 -20.44 16.59 22.97
CA GLN A 312 -21.64 16.87 23.74
C GLN A 312 -21.38 18.10 24.59
N ASP A 313 -22.36 19.01 24.65
CA ASP A 313 -22.30 20.21 25.47
C ASP A 313 -22.89 19.94 26.86
N THR A 314 -22.38 20.64 27.88
CA THR A 314 -23.05 20.69 29.18
C THR A 314 -24.35 21.48 29.02
N VAL A 315 -25.47 20.84 29.35
CA VAL A 315 -26.81 21.45 29.29
C VAL A 315 -27.34 21.62 30.70
N GLY A 316 -27.81 22.83 31.03
CA GLY A 316 -28.41 23.13 32.32
C GLY A 316 -28.48 24.61 32.61
N THR A 317 -28.84 24.94 33.86
CA THR A 317 -28.79 26.30 34.39
C THR A 317 -28.00 26.30 35.67
N ILE A 318 -27.17 27.32 35.87
CA ILE A 318 -26.46 27.51 37.13
C ILE A 318 -27.50 27.74 38.24
N PRO A 319 -27.40 27.06 39.38
CA PRO A 319 -28.34 27.25 40.48
C PRO A 319 -28.39 28.72 40.92
N LEU A 320 -29.59 29.26 41.16
CA LEU A 320 -29.80 30.63 41.67
C LEU A 320 -29.07 30.91 43.00
N SER A 321 -28.67 29.86 43.72
CA SER A 321 -27.88 29.97 44.95
C SER A 321 -26.41 30.36 44.70
N VAL A 322 -25.92 30.29 43.47
CA VAL A 322 -24.56 30.71 43.11
C VAL A 322 -24.60 32.20 42.76
N PRO A 323 -23.90 33.07 43.50
CA PRO A 323 -23.86 34.50 43.20
C PRO A 323 -22.91 34.81 42.04
N ILE A 324 -23.21 35.89 41.30
CA ILE A 324 -22.26 36.47 40.35
C ILE A 324 -21.21 37.26 41.14
N GLU A 325 -19.98 36.75 41.17
CA GLU A 325 -18.91 37.34 41.97
C GLU A 325 -18.28 38.57 41.31
N PHE A 326 -17.98 38.48 40.01
CA PHE A 326 -17.19 39.47 39.28
C PHE A 326 -17.92 39.98 38.05
N ASN A 327 -18.06 41.30 37.95
CA ASN A 327 -18.58 41.97 36.76
C ASN A 327 -17.58 41.89 35.60
N GLN A 328 -16.29 42.13 35.88
CA GLN A 328 -15.23 42.12 34.88
C GLN A 328 -14.17 41.08 35.25
N VAL A 329 -13.91 40.15 34.34
CA VAL A 329 -12.85 39.15 34.49
C VAL A 329 -11.85 39.34 33.35
N ILE A 330 -10.58 39.53 33.69
CA ILE A 330 -9.49 39.68 32.72
C ILE A 330 -8.55 38.49 32.87
N LEU A 331 -8.41 37.71 31.80
CA LEU A 331 -7.44 36.63 31.67
C LEU A 331 -6.29 37.12 30.78
N ILE A 332 -5.12 37.31 31.37
CA ILE A 332 -3.87 37.53 30.66
C ILE A 332 -3.17 36.18 30.52
N VAL A 333 -2.93 35.79 29.27
CA VAL A 333 -2.08 34.66 28.93
C VAL A 333 -0.75 35.24 28.47
N ILE A 334 0.35 34.87 29.11
CA ILE A 334 1.70 35.24 28.69
C ILE A 334 2.36 33.96 28.18
N ASP A 335 2.65 33.91 26.89
CA ASP A 335 3.26 32.76 26.24
C ASP A 335 4.63 32.46 26.88
N ALA A 336 4.87 31.19 27.20
CA ALA A 336 6.06 30.66 27.85
C ALA A 336 6.42 31.28 29.22
N LEU A 337 5.43 31.74 29.99
CA LEU A 337 5.65 32.26 31.35
C LEU A 337 5.99 31.17 32.38
N ARG A 338 7.30 30.99 32.59
CA ARG A 338 7.84 30.13 33.64
C ARG A 338 7.51 30.63 35.05
N TYR A 339 7.33 29.69 35.98
CA TYR A 339 7.08 30.02 37.38
C TYR A 339 8.20 30.83 38.04
N ASP A 340 9.47 30.60 37.67
CA ASP A 340 10.62 31.33 38.22
C ASP A 340 10.82 32.75 37.66
N PHE A 341 10.06 33.14 36.62
CA PHE A 341 10.05 34.52 36.12
C PHE A 341 9.25 35.46 37.01
N ILE A 342 8.22 34.93 37.67
CA ILE A 342 7.30 35.69 38.51
C ILE A 342 7.61 35.54 40.00
N LYS A 343 8.14 34.39 40.41
CA LYS A 343 8.37 34.07 41.81
C LYS A 343 9.41 35.03 42.42
N PRO A 344 9.10 35.70 43.54
CA PRO A 344 10.09 36.48 44.27
C PRO A 344 11.28 35.61 44.68
N ASN A 345 12.49 36.02 44.29
CA ASN A 345 13.71 35.27 44.58
C ASN A 345 14.71 36.12 45.38
N ASN A 346 15.17 35.58 46.51
CA ASN A 346 16.16 36.23 47.38
C ASN A 346 17.60 35.82 47.08
N SER A 347 17.85 34.99 46.07
CA SER A 347 19.21 34.56 45.69
C SER A 347 20.04 35.71 45.13
N SER A 348 21.35 35.73 45.44
CA SER A 348 22.32 36.69 44.90
C SER A 348 22.71 36.44 43.43
N ILE A 349 22.16 35.41 42.79
CA ILE A 349 22.43 35.05 41.39
C ILE A 349 21.73 36.08 40.49
N ASN A 350 22.52 36.81 39.70
CA ASN A 350 22.02 37.88 38.83
C ASN A 350 21.68 37.33 37.43
N ASN A 351 20.53 36.65 37.32
CA ASN A 351 19.97 36.29 36.01
C ASN A 351 19.04 37.42 35.54
N ASN A 352 19.09 37.75 34.25
CA ASN A 352 18.33 38.87 33.67
C ASN A 352 16.80 38.76 33.86
N TYR A 353 16.26 37.54 33.97
CA TYR A 353 14.83 37.31 34.15
C TYR A 353 14.36 37.36 35.62
N LEU A 354 15.26 37.23 36.60
CA LEU A 354 14.86 37.15 38.01
C LEU A 354 14.41 38.51 38.54
N ASN A 355 13.37 38.50 39.39
CA ASN A 355 12.85 39.68 40.09
C ASN A 355 12.42 40.85 39.19
N GLN A 356 12.11 40.61 37.91
CA GLN A 356 11.63 41.66 37.00
C GLN A 356 10.14 41.99 37.23
N MET A 357 9.35 41.05 37.74
CA MET A 357 7.94 41.24 38.11
C MET A 357 7.76 41.72 39.56
N SER A 358 8.50 42.76 39.94
CA SER A 358 8.55 43.27 41.32
C SER A 358 7.20 43.75 41.89
N PHE A 359 6.27 44.22 41.05
CA PHE A 359 4.95 44.67 41.50
C PHE A 359 4.10 43.51 42.03
N ILE A 360 4.30 42.30 41.51
CA ILE A 360 3.59 41.11 42.00
C ILE A 360 4.08 40.76 43.41
N LYS A 361 5.38 40.88 43.68
CA LYS A 361 5.93 40.75 45.03
C LYS A 361 5.28 41.75 45.99
N GLU A 362 5.18 43.02 45.59
CA GLU A 362 4.54 44.07 46.38
C GLU A 362 3.08 43.74 46.70
N LEU A 363 2.30 43.24 45.72
CA LEU A 363 0.91 42.83 45.95
C LEU A 363 0.81 41.63 46.90
N LEU A 364 1.65 40.61 46.74
CA LEU A 364 1.65 39.44 47.62
C LEU A 364 1.97 39.81 49.07
N GLU A 365 2.81 40.82 49.29
CA GLU A 365 3.18 41.31 50.62
C GLU A 365 2.13 42.27 51.21
N THR A 366 1.63 43.23 50.43
CA THR A 366 0.74 44.31 50.92
C THR A 366 -0.75 43.95 50.85
N LYS A 367 -1.14 43.09 49.91
CA LYS A 367 -2.52 42.70 49.59
C LYS A 367 -2.70 41.18 49.58
N SER A 368 -2.07 40.48 50.53
CA SER A 368 -2.09 39.00 50.63
C SER A 368 -3.48 38.34 50.69
N LYS A 369 -4.52 39.06 51.13
CA LYS A 369 -5.92 38.59 51.12
C LYS A 369 -6.70 38.88 49.81
N GLN A 370 -6.04 39.52 48.85
CA GLN A 370 -6.59 39.92 47.55
C GLN A 370 -5.73 39.45 46.38
N SER A 371 -4.54 38.89 46.65
CA SER A 371 -3.63 38.37 45.64
C SER A 371 -3.12 36.98 46.00
N VAL A 372 -3.00 36.12 45.00
CA VAL A 372 -2.51 34.73 45.15
C VAL A 372 -1.53 34.42 44.02
N LEU A 373 -0.46 33.70 44.34
CA LEU A 373 0.46 33.11 43.37
C LEU A 373 0.49 31.59 43.55
N LEU A 374 0.21 30.85 42.48
CA LEU A 374 0.26 29.39 42.42
C LEU A 374 1.18 28.95 41.29
N LYS A 375 1.76 27.75 41.43
CA LYS A 375 2.42 27.06 40.33
C LYS A 375 1.37 26.32 39.51
N LEU A 376 1.31 26.60 38.21
CA LEU A 376 0.36 26.00 37.27
C LEU A 376 1.09 24.99 36.40
N ILE A 377 0.77 23.71 36.56
CA ILE A 377 1.47 22.60 35.89
C ILE A 377 0.80 22.28 34.56
N ALA A 378 1.49 22.56 33.46
CA ALA A 378 1.05 22.23 32.11
C ALA A 378 1.39 20.77 31.76
N ASP A 379 0.40 19.96 31.40
CA ASP A 379 0.63 18.59 30.92
C ASP A 379 1.26 18.62 29.50
N PRO A 380 2.27 17.79 29.19
CA PRO A 380 2.89 17.73 27.87
C PRO A 380 1.91 17.19 26.80
N PRO A 381 2.03 17.60 25.51
CA PRO A 381 3.05 18.50 24.95
C PRO A 381 2.81 19.98 25.31
N THR A 382 3.89 20.68 25.63
CA THR A 382 3.94 22.09 26.02
C THR A 382 4.00 23.04 24.81
N THR A 383 3.10 22.83 23.85
CA THR A 383 2.95 23.72 22.68
C THR A 383 1.75 24.64 22.84
N THR A 384 1.89 25.94 22.57
CA THR A 384 0.86 26.99 22.70
C THR A 384 -0.55 26.52 22.34
N LEU A 385 -0.75 26.06 21.10
CA LEU A 385 -2.05 25.61 20.58
C LEU A 385 -2.73 24.55 21.46
N GLN A 386 -1.96 23.56 21.92
CA GLN A 386 -2.46 22.48 22.78
C GLN A 386 -2.77 22.96 24.19
N ARG A 387 -1.99 23.93 24.69
CA ARG A 387 -2.21 24.53 26.00
C ARG A 387 -3.43 25.44 25.99
N LEU A 388 -3.63 26.26 24.96
CA LEU A 388 -4.85 27.06 24.77
C LEU A 388 -6.11 26.18 24.68
N LYS A 389 -6.03 25.02 24.01
CA LYS A 389 -7.11 24.01 24.02
C LYS A 389 -7.37 23.47 25.44
N ALA A 390 -6.32 23.14 26.19
CA ALA A 390 -6.47 22.63 27.56
C ALA A 390 -7.05 23.70 28.52
N LEU A 391 -6.68 24.97 28.36
CA LEU A 391 -7.09 26.11 29.19
C LEU A 391 -8.57 26.52 29.03
N THR A 392 -9.26 25.96 28.05
CA THR A 392 -10.65 26.31 27.69
C THR A 392 -11.60 25.12 27.77
N ILE A 393 -11.11 23.90 27.55
CA ILE A 393 -11.90 22.65 27.64
C ILE A 393 -11.69 21.93 28.97
N GLY A 394 -10.47 21.96 29.52
CA GLY A 394 -10.13 21.29 30.79
C GLY A 394 -9.79 19.81 30.62
N THR A 395 -9.32 19.40 29.44
CA THR A 395 -8.97 18.02 29.10
C THR A 395 -7.48 17.80 28.96
N LEU A 396 -7.05 16.54 29.08
CA LEU A 396 -5.67 16.13 28.78
C LEU A 396 -5.45 16.07 27.26
N PRO A 397 -4.29 16.52 26.75
CA PRO A 397 -3.95 16.46 25.32
C PRO A 397 -3.71 15.01 24.87
N THR A 398 -4.04 14.67 23.62
CA THR A 398 -3.69 13.36 23.02
C THR A 398 -3.03 13.49 21.64
N PHE A 399 -2.40 12.42 21.14
CA PHE A 399 -1.68 12.45 19.87
C PHE A 399 -2.58 12.72 18.66
N ILE A 400 -3.81 12.18 18.64
CA ILE A 400 -4.76 12.50 17.56
C ILE A 400 -5.13 13.99 17.60
N ASP A 401 -5.30 14.57 18.80
CA ASP A 401 -5.52 16.02 18.94
C ASP A 401 -4.33 16.85 18.40
N VAL A 402 -3.10 16.33 18.50
CA VAL A 402 -1.90 16.96 17.91
C VAL A 402 -1.92 16.85 16.37
N SER A 403 -2.47 15.78 15.80
CA SER A 403 -2.63 15.65 14.35
C SER A 403 -3.70 16.59 13.76
N TYR A 404 -4.74 16.92 14.54
CA TYR A 404 -5.76 17.91 14.16
C TYR A 404 -5.17 19.32 14.00
N ASN A 405 -4.10 19.67 14.72
CA ASN A 405 -3.34 20.93 14.53
C ASN A 405 -2.87 21.15 13.07
N PHE A 406 -2.88 20.11 12.24
CA PHE A 406 -2.39 20.16 10.87
C PHE A 406 -3.50 20.04 9.80
N ILE A 407 -4.75 19.73 10.18
CA ILE A 407 -5.86 19.42 9.25
C ILE A 407 -7.07 20.38 9.45
N GLY A 408 -7.18 20.99 10.63
CA GLY A 408 -8.16 22.04 10.94
C GLY A 408 -8.03 22.46 12.40
N TYR A 409 -7.87 23.76 12.65
CA TYR A 409 -7.63 24.30 14.00
C TYR A 409 -8.89 24.35 14.87
N GLU A 410 -10.08 24.22 14.28
CA GLU A 410 -11.35 24.43 14.98
C GLU A 410 -11.59 23.41 16.09
N ILE A 411 -11.88 23.91 17.29
CA ILE A 411 -12.30 23.10 18.43
C ILE A 411 -13.81 22.90 18.37
N GLU A 412 -14.22 21.66 18.10
CA GLU A 412 -15.63 21.23 18.14
C GLU A 412 -16.09 20.83 19.55
N GLU A 413 -15.17 20.51 20.46
CA GLU A 413 -15.49 20.14 21.83
C GLU A 413 -16.09 21.31 22.61
N ASP A 414 -16.99 20.98 23.54
CA ASP A 414 -17.53 21.94 24.50
C ASP A 414 -16.41 22.64 25.27
N ASN A 415 -16.54 23.95 25.44
CA ASN A 415 -15.51 24.80 26.02
C ASN A 415 -16.13 26.04 26.68
N ILE A 416 -15.35 26.73 27.52
CA ILE A 416 -15.82 27.90 28.27
C ILE A 416 -16.40 28.98 27.35
N LEU A 417 -15.79 29.25 26.20
CA LEU A 417 -16.25 30.32 25.29
C LEU A 417 -17.62 29.99 24.69
N ASN A 418 -17.86 28.73 24.33
CA ASN A 418 -19.16 28.24 23.88
C ASN A 418 -20.21 28.31 25.01
N GLN A 419 -19.84 27.92 26.24
CA GLN A 419 -20.75 27.99 27.39
C GLN A 419 -21.17 29.44 27.69
N LEU A 420 -20.25 30.40 27.57
CA LEU A 420 -20.53 31.84 27.74
C LEU A 420 -21.46 32.44 26.67
N LYS A 421 -21.55 31.81 25.50
CA LYS A 421 -22.50 32.23 24.45
C LYS A 421 -23.93 31.83 24.80
N ASN A 422 -24.09 30.75 25.56
CA ASN A 422 -25.38 30.11 25.81
C ASN A 422 -26.04 30.56 27.13
N ILE A 423 -25.40 31.41 27.92
CA ILE A 423 -25.97 31.94 29.17
C ILE A 423 -27.07 33.00 28.92
N PRO A 424 -28.17 33.03 29.71
CA PRO A 424 -29.33 33.89 29.46
C PRO A 424 -29.06 35.40 29.50
N TYR A 425 -28.11 35.81 30.35
CA TYR A 425 -27.78 37.23 30.59
C TYR A 425 -26.64 37.76 29.71
N GLN A 426 -26.09 36.94 28.81
CA GLN A 426 -25.03 37.26 27.84
C GLN A 426 -23.83 38.04 28.40
N ARG A 427 -22.70 37.34 28.61
CA ARG A 427 -21.43 37.98 29.01
C ARG A 427 -20.66 38.43 27.77
N ASN A 428 -20.22 39.69 27.73
CA ASN A 428 -19.42 40.21 26.62
C ASN A 428 -18.03 39.59 26.63
N ILE A 429 -17.63 38.99 25.51
CA ILE A 429 -16.31 38.39 25.34
C ILE A 429 -15.47 39.30 24.44
N SER A 430 -14.29 39.68 24.90
CA SER A 430 -13.30 40.46 24.14
C SER A 430 -12.01 39.67 24.01
N LEU A 431 -11.39 39.72 22.83
CA LEU A 431 -10.13 39.04 22.54
C LEU A 431 -9.11 40.03 21.99
N LEU A 432 -7.94 40.07 22.63
CA LEU A 432 -6.75 40.79 22.19
C LEU A 432 -5.58 39.82 22.16
N GLY A 433 -4.82 39.75 21.08
CA GLY A 433 -3.68 38.84 21.01
C GLY A 433 -3.38 38.42 19.58
N ASP A 434 -3.22 37.13 19.37
CA ASP A 434 -2.84 36.58 18.07
C ASP A 434 -3.98 35.80 17.39
N ASP A 435 -3.77 35.48 16.11
CA ASP A 435 -4.73 34.81 15.23
C ASP A 435 -4.99 33.33 15.57
N THR A 436 -4.20 32.70 16.45
CA THR A 436 -4.41 31.31 16.91
C THR A 436 -5.79 31.13 17.53
N TRP A 437 -6.28 32.10 18.30
CA TRP A 437 -7.59 32.03 18.94
C TRP A 437 -8.75 32.02 17.93
N LEU A 438 -8.62 32.72 16.79
CA LEU A 438 -9.61 32.70 15.73
C LEU A 438 -9.60 31.37 14.96
N ALA A 439 -8.41 30.81 14.78
CA ALA A 439 -8.26 29.49 14.18
C ALA A 439 -8.92 28.40 15.06
N LEU A 440 -8.74 28.51 16.38
CA LEU A 440 -9.34 27.60 17.36
C LEU A 440 -10.86 27.76 17.54
N TYR A 441 -11.36 28.99 17.55
CA TYR A 441 -12.76 29.32 17.88
C TYR A 441 -13.44 30.21 16.84
N PRO A 442 -13.54 29.79 15.57
CA PRO A 442 -14.09 30.61 14.48
C PRO A 442 -15.56 31.02 14.69
N ASN A 443 -16.32 30.26 15.49
CA ASN A 443 -17.76 30.46 15.71
C ASN A 443 -18.11 31.39 16.89
N ILE A 444 -17.11 31.90 17.61
CA ILE A 444 -17.30 32.83 18.73
C ILE A 444 -17.37 34.25 18.21
N LYS A 445 -18.42 34.98 18.62
CA LYS A 445 -18.57 36.41 18.30
C LYS A 445 -17.97 37.23 19.44
N PHE A 446 -16.82 37.83 19.20
CA PHE A 446 -16.18 38.76 20.11
C PHE A 446 -16.76 40.17 19.94
N LYS A 447 -17.03 40.86 21.05
CA LYS A 447 -17.48 42.27 21.04
C LYS A 447 -16.35 43.18 20.54
N HIS A 448 -15.16 42.97 21.09
CA HIS A 448 -13.92 43.62 20.69
C HIS A 448 -12.94 42.55 20.25
N LEU A 449 -12.38 42.69 19.05
CA LEU A 449 -11.47 41.72 18.43
C LEU A 449 -10.27 42.45 17.85
N HIS A 450 -9.09 42.23 18.45
CA HIS A 450 -7.83 42.80 17.99
C HIS A 450 -6.78 41.69 17.94
N VAL A 451 -6.60 41.09 16.76
CA VAL A 451 -5.68 39.97 16.55
C VAL A 451 -4.57 40.32 15.56
N TYR A 452 -3.38 39.76 15.80
CA TYR A 452 -2.17 39.97 15.01
C TYR A 452 -1.58 38.62 14.57
N SER A 453 -0.70 38.63 13.58
CA SER A 453 -0.04 37.41 13.08
C SER A 453 0.90 36.81 14.14
N SER A 454 0.74 35.53 14.44
CA SER A 454 1.55 34.78 15.42
C SER A 454 2.88 34.23 14.88
N PHE A 455 3.04 34.10 13.56
CA PHE A 455 4.12 33.27 12.98
C PHE A 455 5.54 33.83 13.03
N ASP A 456 5.72 35.14 13.23
CA ASP A 456 7.06 35.75 13.21
C ASP A 456 7.73 35.73 14.58
N VAL A 457 8.45 34.64 14.89
CA VAL A 457 9.22 34.50 16.15
C VAL A 457 10.35 35.53 16.30
N HIS A 458 10.73 36.23 15.23
CA HIS A 458 11.69 37.32 15.34
C HIS A 458 11.05 38.61 15.85
N ASP A 459 9.75 38.76 15.71
CA ASP A 459 9.01 39.92 16.18
C ASP A 459 8.66 39.78 17.66
N LEU A 460 9.30 40.58 18.51
CA LEU A 460 9.00 40.55 19.93
C LEU A 460 7.81 41.43 20.30
N ASP A 461 7.45 42.44 19.50
CA ASP A 461 6.79 43.65 19.99
C ASP A 461 5.45 43.95 19.30
N THR A 462 5.20 43.56 18.06
CA THR A 462 3.97 43.97 17.35
C THR A 462 2.70 43.48 18.05
N VAL A 463 2.65 42.19 18.41
CA VAL A 463 1.48 41.61 19.09
C VAL A 463 1.28 42.28 20.45
N ASP A 464 2.32 42.32 21.29
CA ASP A 464 2.26 42.92 22.62
C ASP A 464 1.83 44.40 22.58
N ASN A 465 2.42 45.20 21.69
CA ASN A 465 2.09 46.62 21.56
C ASN A 465 0.67 46.82 21.00
N GLY A 466 0.27 45.98 20.05
CA GLY A 466 -1.08 45.98 19.49
C GLY A 466 -2.15 45.66 20.54
N ILE A 467 -1.85 44.79 21.51
CA ILE A 467 -2.71 44.57 22.69
C ILE A 467 -2.76 45.84 23.54
N LEU A 468 -1.60 46.42 23.86
CA LEU A 468 -1.50 47.61 24.72
C LEU A 468 -2.24 48.84 24.17
N GLU A 469 -2.27 49.01 22.85
CA GLU A 469 -2.99 50.11 22.18
C GLU A 469 -4.50 50.06 22.46
N HIS A 470 -5.07 48.86 22.56
CA HIS A 470 -6.52 48.66 22.62
C HIS A 470 -7.02 48.24 24.01
N LEU A 471 -6.19 47.60 24.83
CA LEU A 471 -6.58 47.01 26.11
C LEU A 471 -7.25 48.02 27.05
N TRP A 472 -6.70 49.24 27.14
CA TRP A 472 -7.25 50.27 28.03
C TRP A 472 -8.64 50.73 27.60
N ALA A 473 -8.86 50.93 26.29
CA ALA A 473 -10.16 51.31 25.76
C ALA A 473 -11.20 50.20 25.96
N VAL A 474 -10.82 48.92 25.76
CA VAL A 474 -11.71 47.77 25.99
C VAL A 474 -12.05 47.62 27.47
N MET A 475 -11.08 47.79 28.37
CA MET A 475 -11.33 47.80 29.81
C MET A 475 -12.31 48.90 30.17
N ASP A 476 -12.11 50.10 29.62
CA ASP A 476 -12.90 51.28 29.91
C ASP A 476 -14.36 51.16 29.45
N ASP A 477 -14.59 50.64 28.24
CA ASP A 477 -15.92 50.34 27.68
C ASP A 477 -16.68 49.29 28.50
N THR A 478 -15.96 48.35 29.12
CA THR A 478 -16.57 47.23 29.86
C THR A 478 -16.74 47.49 31.36
N ARG A 479 -16.42 48.70 31.84
CA ARG A 479 -16.54 49.08 33.28
C ARG A 479 -17.98 49.25 33.76
N HIS A 480 -18.91 49.62 32.88
CA HIS A 480 -20.25 50.03 33.27
C HIS A 480 -21.31 49.02 32.78
N GLU A 481 -22.04 48.44 33.74
CA GLU A 481 -23.33 47.74 33.61
C GLU A 481 -23.40 46.35 32.94
N GLN A 482 -22.38 45.88 32.20
CA GLN A 482 -22.42 44.54 31.57
C GLN A 482 -21.33 43.61 32.09
N LEU A 483 -21.68 42.33 32.30
CA LEU A 483 -20.70 41.29 32.63
C LEU A 483 -19.73 41.14 31.46
N SER A 484 -18.43 41.17 31.73
CA SER A 484 -17.38 41.10 30.71
C SER A 484 -16.32 40.04 31.02
N PHE A 485 -15.78 39.48 29.95
CA PHE A 485 -14.63 38.60 29.94
C PHE A 485 -13.64 39.05 28.88
N ILE A 486 -12.43 39.43 29.28
CA ILE A 486 -11.38 39.91 28.38
C ILE A 486 -10.26 38.87 28.40
N VAL A 487 -9.88 38.38 27.23
CA VAL A 487 -8.70 37.54 27.02
C VAL A 487 -7.64 38.38 26.33
N ALA A 488 -6.45 38.47 26.91
CA ALA A 488 -5.28 39.16 26.35
C ALA A 488 -4.10 38.18 26.28
N HIS A 489 -3.65 37.81 25.06
CA HIS A 489 -2.59 36.83 24.85
C HIS A 489 -1.31 37.47 24.32
N PHE A 490 -0.28 37.56 25.16
CA PHE A 490 1.01 38.19 24.86
C PHE A 490 2.04 37.14 24.43
N LEU A 491 2.77 37.39 23.33
CA LEU A 491 3.75 36.44 22.76
C LEU A 491 5.21 36.85 23.00
N GLY A 492 5.47 38.11 23.38
CA GLY A 492 6.83 38.64 23.38
C GLY A 492 7.81 37.94 24.32
N VAL A 493 7.32 37.27 25.37
CA VAL A 493 8.15 36.45 26.28
C VAL A 493 8.62 35.17 25.58
N ASP A 494 7.73 34.41 24.95
CA ASP A 494 8.07 33.20 24.19
C ASP A 494 8.99 33.51 23.01
N HIS A 495 8.64 34.51 22.19
CA HIS A 495 9.47 34.93 21.06
C HIS A 495 10.88 35.36 21.51
N CYS A 496 11.00 36.00 22.68
CA CYS A 496 12.30 36.33 23.26
C CYS A 496 13.06 35.06 23.68
N GLY A 497 12.35 34.06 24.21
CA GLY A 497 12.87 32.72 24.48
C GLY A 497 13.49 32.11 23.23
N HIS A 498 12.73 31.91 22.16
CA HIS A 498 13.23 31.32 20.90
C HIS A 498 14.38 32.09 20.29
N ARG A 499 14.30 33.43 20.28
CA ARG A 499 15.27 34.27 19.59
C ARG A 499 16.59 34.42 20.34
N TYR A 500 16.53 34.60 21.67
CA TYR A 500 17.68 35.00 22.48
C TYR A 500 17.96 34.10 23.69
N GLY A 501 16.98 33.30 24.11
CA GLY A 501 17.01 32.54 25.35
C GLY A 501 16.63 33.37 26.58
N PRO A 502 16.21 32.72 27.67
CA PRO A 502 15.68 33.37 28.88
C PRO A 502 16.74 34.21 29.63
N TYR A 503 18.03 33.93 29.46
CA TYR A 503 19.11 34.64 30.13
C TYR A 503 19.46 35.98 29.46
N HIS A 504 18.87 36.31 28.31
CA HIS A 504 19.21 37.53 27.57
C HIS A 504 18.58 38.78 28.21
N ILE A 505 19.17 39.97 27.94
CA ILE A 505 18.67 41.25 28.46
C ILE A 505 17.29 41.62 27.88
N GLU A 506 16.95 41.13 26.69
CA GLU A 506 15.61 41.34 26.12
C GLU A 506 14.52 40.65 26.95
N MET A 507 14.81 39.50 27.58
CA MET A 507 13.87 38.84 28.47
C MET A 507 13.54 39.74 29.67
N LYS A 508 14.55 40.44 30.20
CA LYS A 508 14.37 41.45 31.24
C LYS A 508 13.40 42.54 30.78
N ARG A 509 13.58 43.08 29.56
CA ARG A 509 12.71 44.13 29.01
C ARG A 509 11.26 43.64 28.91
N LYS A 510 11.04 42.43 28.40
CA LYS A 510 9.71 41.83 28.23
C LYS A 510 9.01 41.51 29.54
N LEU A 511 9.71 40.96 30.53
CA LEU A 511 9.14 40.73 31.85
C LEU A 511 8.79 42.04 32.58
N ASN A 512 9.57 43.11 32.38
CA ASN A 512 9.23 44.44 32.90
C ASN A 512 7.99 45.03 32.19
N GLN A 513 7.84 44.84 30.88
CA GLN A 513 6.62 45.22 30.16
C GLN A 513 5.40 44.55 30.78
N MET A 514 5.46 43.24 31.02
CA MET A 514 4.36 42.49 31.66
C MET A 514 4.09 42.94 33.10
N ASN A 515 5.14 43.26 33.86
CA ASN A 515 5.01 43.86 35.20
C ASN A 515 4.21 45.18 35.16
N ASP A 516 4.48 46.03 34.17
CA ASP A 516 3.76 47.31 34.02
C ASP A 516 2.32 47.12 33.55
N VAL A 517 2.04 46.13 32.69
CA VAL A 517 0.65 45.76 32.32
C VAL A 517 -0.15 45.40 33.57
N ILE A 518 0.38 44.47 34.38
CA ILE A 518 -0.28 43.98 35.60
C ILE A 518 -0.47 45.13 36.60
N ARG A 519 0.51 46.02 36.73
CA ARG A 519 0.42 47.23 37.55
C ARG A 519 -0.73 48.13 37.10
N ASN A 520 -0.79 48.48 35.82
CA ASN A 520 -1.78 49.40 35.29
C ASN A 520 -3.20 48.85 35.40
N ILE A 521 -3.40 47.56 35.14
CA ILE A 521 -4.70 46.90 35.32
C ILE A 521 -5.12 46.93 36.79
N THR A 522 -4.21 46.55 37.69
CA THR A 522 -4.47 46.55 39.15
C THR A 522 -4.82 47.95 39.66
N LEU A 523 -4.11 48.98 39.20
CA LEU A 523 -4.41 50.38 39.55
C LEU A 523 -5.77 50.82 38.99
N SER A 524 -6.14 50.40 37.78
CA SER A 524 -7.46 50.66 37.19
C SER A 524 -8.57 50.00 38.01
N PHE A 525 -8.40 48.74 38.43
CA PHE A 525 -9.36 48.02 39.27
C PHE A 525 -9.59 48.69 40.62
N ASN A 526 -8.55 49.23 41.25
CA ASN A 526 -8.67 49.93 42.53
C ASN A 526 -9.36 51.31 42.41
N LYS A 527 -9.42 51.89 41.21
CA LYS A 527 -10.17 53.12 40.93
C LYS A 527 -11.65 52.86 40.60
N SER A 528 -12.00 51.62 40.24
CA SER A 528 -13.36 51.23 39.88
C SER A 528 -14.16 50.75 41.09
N ASN A 529 -15.46 51.02 41.09
CA ASN A 529 -16.41 50.46 42.06
C ASN A 529 -16.97 49.08 41.64
N SER A 530 -16.68 48.61 40.42
CA SER A 530 -17.10 47.29 39.93
C SER A 530 -16.24 46.18 40.53
N SER A 531 -16.81 45.01 40.84
CA SER A 531 -15.99 43.87 41.24
C SER A 531 -15.24 43.28 40.04
N SER A 532 -13.92 43.24 40.15
CA SER A 532 -13.04 42.79 39.07
C SER A 532 -12.06 41.71 39.54
N LEU A 533 -11.74 40.80 38.63
CA LEU A 533 -10.77 39.72 38.80
C LEU A 533 -9.75 39.75 37.67
N LEU A 534 -8.46 39.77 38.02
CA LEU A 534 -7.34 39.62 37.11
C LEU A 534 -6.73 38.24 37.36
N MET A 535 -6.54 37.50 36.28
CA MET A 535 -5.80 36.24 36.29
C MET A 535 -4.71 36.31 35.23
N VAL A 536 -3.46 36.08 35.62
CA VAL A 536 -2.29 36.06 34.76
C VAL A 536 -1.72 34.66 34.78
N ILE A 537 -1.65 34.01 33.63
CA ILE A 537 -1.18 32.63 33.51
C ILE A 537 -0.11 32.49 32.44
N GLY A 538 0.74 31.47 32.60
CA GLY A 538 1.47 30.86 31.51
C GLY A 538 0.68 29.72 30.88
N ASP A 539 0.76 29.58 29.57
CA ASP A 539 0.23 28.44 28.82
C ASP A 539 1.25 27.27 28.82
N HIS A 540 2.54 27.56 28.68
CA HIS A 540 3.66 26.67 28.98
C HIS A 540 4.83 27.48 29.57
N GLY A 541 5.93 26.78 29.86
CA GLY A 541 7.23 27.37 30.15
C GLY A 541 8.17 27.18 28.97
N MET A 542 9.48 27.25 29.22
CA MET A 542 10.51 27.09 28.19
C MET A 542 11.78 26.47 28.79
N THR A 543 12.57 25.79 27.97
CA THR A 543 13.88 25.26 28.35
C THR A 543 14.87 26.40 28.64
N GLN A 544 16.09 26.06 29.05
CA GLN A 544 17.17 27.03 29.23
C GLN A 544 17.62 27.68 27.91
N GLN A 545 17.34 27.03 26.78
CA GLN A 545 17.61 27.51 25.44
C GLN A 545 16.46 28.33 24.85
N GLY A 546 15.30 28.35 25.52
CA GLY A 546 14.11 29.05 25.04
C GLY A 546 13.19 28.20 24.15
N ASP A 547 13.43 26.89 24.08
CA ASP A 547 12.60 25.93 23.35
C ASP A 547 11.41 25.44 24.21
N HIS A 548 10.37 24.88 23.59
CA HIS A 548 9.24 24.22 24.30
C HIS A 548 8.56 23.14 23.43
N GLY A 549 7.76 22.26 24.03
CA GLY A 549 7.03 21.15 23.39
C GLY A 549 7.26 19.76 24.02
N GLY A 550 8.17 19.66 24.99
CA GLY A 550 8.54 18.47 25.74
C GLY A 550 7.86 18.32 27.10
N ASP A 551 8.52 17.60 28.01
CA ASP A 551 8.09 17.31 29.39
C ASP A 551 9.10 17.77 30.46
N GLU A 552 10.06 18.64 30.11
CA GLU A 552 11.03 19.15 31.08
C GLU A 552 10.36 20.02 32.15
N LEU A 553 10.94 20.04 33.35
CA LEU A 553 10.42 20.80 34.48
C LEU A 553 10.21 22.29 34.15
N ASN A 554 11.16 22.93 33.47
CA ASN A 554 11.03 24.35 33.09
C ASN A 554 9.96 24.60 32.02
N GLU A 555 9.58 23.58 31.25
CA GLU A 555 8.52 23.67 30.23
C GLU A 555 7.14 23.46 30.83
N ILE A 556 7.02 22.61 31.85
CA ILE A 556 5.72 22.29 32.48
C ILE A 556 5.38 23.22 33.66
N GLU A 557 6.38 23.78 34.35
CA GLU A 557 6.17 24.64 35.52
C GLU A 557 5.91 26.10 35.11
N THR A 558 4.64 26.43 34.97
CA THR A 558 4.17 27.79 34.63
C THR A 558 3.63 28.52 35.86
N ALA A 559 3.29 29.79 35.69
CA ALA A 559 2.72 30.62 36.73
C ALA A 559 1.21 30.79 36.62
N MET A 560 0.54 30.95 37.77
CA MET A 560 -0.80 31.51 37.88
C MET A 560 -0.82 32.56 38.99
N PHE A 561 -0.95 33.83 38.61
CA PHE A 561 -1.14 34.94 39.52
C PHE A 561 -2.58 35.45 39.43
N ILE A 562 -3.20 35.72 40.58
CA ILE A 562 -4.59 36.13 40.67
C ILE A 562 -4.68 37.35 41.56
N TYR A 563 -5.45 38.35 41.13
CA TYR A 563 -5.71 39.56 41.90
C TYR A 563 -7.20 39.96 41.80
N THR A 564 -7.77 40.44 42.89
CA THR A 564 -9.11 41.05 42.90
C THR A 564 -9.13 42.36 43.68
N ASN A 565 -10.01 43.29 43.28
CA ASN A 565 -10.28 44.49 44.08
C ASN A 565 -11.27 44.25 45.24
N LYS A 566 -11.90 43.07 45.34
CA LYS A 566 -12.70 42.72 46.53
C LYS A 566 -11.79 42.55 47.76
N PRO A 567 -12.05 43.24 48.88
CA PRO A 567 -11.25 43.09 50.09
C PRO A 567 -11.50 41.73 50.75
N ASN A 568 -10.45 41.16 51.37
CA ASN A 568 -10.53 39.91 52.15
C ASN A 568 -11.12 38.69 51.40
N TYR A 569 -10.96 38.62 50.08
CA TYR A 569 -11.58 37.58 49.26
C TYR A 569 -10.90 36.21 49.40
N PHE A 570 -9.56 36.17 49.41
CA PHE A 570 -8.81 34.92 49.50
C PHE A 570 -8.49 34.55 50.95
N SER A 571 -8.72 33.28 51.30
CA SER A 571 -8.46 32.70 52.62
C SER A 571 -7.48 31.53 52.50
N LEU A 572 -6.22 31.82 52.18
CA LEU A 572 -5.16 30.80 52.14
C LEU A 572 -4.59 30.59 53.54
N SER A 573 -4.62 29.35 54.01
CA SER A 573 -4.17 28.94 55.35
C SER A 573 -2.65 28.78 55.49
N ASP A 574 -1.90 28.72 54.39
CA ASP A 574 -0.48 28.33 54.40
C ASP A 574 0.37 29.14 53.41
N GLN A 575 1.61 29.46 53.81
CA GLN A 575 2.63 30.10 52.97
C GLN A 575 3.41 29.11 52.08
N THR A 576 2.98 27.85 52.01
CA THR A 576 3.66 26.83 51.19
C THR A 576 3.36 27.03 49.71
N GLU A 577 4.36 26.79 48.85
CA GLU A 577 4.19 26.82 47.41
C GLU A 577 3.21 25.71 46.98
N LYS A 578 2.05 26.12 46.49
CA LYS A 578 1.00 25.21 46.02
C LYS A 578 1.09 25.04 44.51
N SER A 579 0.95 23.79 44.07
CA SER A 579 0.87 23.41 42.66
C SER A 579 -0.55 22.96 42.31
N VAL A 580 -1.01 23.37 41.13
CA VAL A 580 -2.31 23.00 40.56
C VAL A 580 -2.12 22.58 39.11
N SER A 581 -2.96 21.69 38.59
CA SER A 581 -2.89 21.28 37.19
C SER A 581 -3.52 22.35 36.31
N GLN A 582 -2.99 22.57 35.11
CA GLN A 582 -3.51 23.59 34.20
C GLN A 582 -4.98 23.37 33.84
N ILE A 583 -5.42 22.11 33.70
CA ILE A 583 -6.81 21.77 33.44
C ILE A 583 -7.76 22.16 34.58
N ASP A 584 -7.27 22.33 35.82
CA ASP A 584 -8.06 22.78 36.98
C ASP A 584 -8.50 24.24 36.85
N LEU A 585 -7.85 25.00 35.98
CA LEU A 585 -8.26 26.37 35.66
C LEU A 585 -9.69 26.40 35.13
N VAL A 586 -10.06 25.46 34.27
CA VAL A 586 -11.32 25.51 33.51
C VAL A 586 -12.57 25.51 34.41
N PRO A 587 -12.76 24.56 35.34
CA PRO A 587 -13.91 24.61 36.24
C PRO A 587 -13.85 25.82 37.18
N THR A 588 -12.64 26.27 37.55
CA THR A 588 -12.42 27.41 38.44
C THR A 588 -12.78 28.74 37.75
N LEU A 589 -12.41 28.89 36.48
CA LEU A 589 -12.75 30.03 35.64
C LEU A 589 -14.25 30.01 35.32
N SER A 590 -14.82 28.82 35.08
CA SER A 590 -16.28 28.66 34.89
C SER A 590 -17.07 29.19 36.08
N TRP A 591 -16.59 28.92 37.31
CA TRP A 591 -17.16 29.46 38.54
C TRP A 591 -17.11 31.00 38.57
N PHE A 592 -15.94 31.61 38.34
CA PHE A 592 -15.80 33.08 38.38
C PHE A 592 -16.54 33.82 37.26
N LEU A 593 -16.69 33.18 36.11
CA LEU A 593 -17.45 33.72 34.99
C LEU A 593 -18.96 33.51 35.13
N HIS A 594 -19.39 32.72 36.12
CA HIS A 594 -20.78 32.30 36.28
C HIS A 594 -21.28 31.64 34.98
N THR A 595 -20.60 30.57 34.57
CA THR A 595 -20.95 29.72 33.41
C THR A 595 -20.89 28.23 33.80
N LEU A 596 -21.48 27.35 32.99
CA LEU A 596 -21.37 25.90 33.19
C LEU A 596 -19.95 25.41 32.89
N ILE A 597 -19.53 24.35 33.59
CA ILE A 597 -18.26 23.68 33.34
C ILE A 597 -18.38 22.87 32.05
N PRO A 598 -17.42 22.98 31.10
CA PRO A 598 -17.46 22.21 29.85
C PRO A 598 -17.60 20.71 30.08
N PHE A 599 -18.36 20.03 29.22
CA PHE A 599 -18.79 18.65 29.43
C PHE A 599 -17.64 17.67 29.64
N SER A 600 -16.58 17.78 28.83
CA SER A 600 -15.45 16.87 28.86
C SER A 600 -14.36 17.26 29.86
N SER A 601 -14.54 18.34 30.61
CA SER A 601 -13.56 18.82 31.59
C SER A 601 -13.25 17.76 32.65
N LEU A 602 -11.96 17.48 32.84
CA LEU A 602 -11.37 16.67 33.91
C LEU A 602 -10.76 17.55 35.02
N GLY A 603 -10.78 18.87 34.81
CA GLY A 603 -10.33 19.83 35.79
C GLY A 603 -11.12 19.69 37.09
N MET A 604 -10.42 19.86 38.20
CA MET A 604 -11.03 19.92 39.53
C MET A 604 -10.82 21.32 40.11
N MET A 605 -11.87 21.94 40.65
CA MET A 605 -11.81 23.32 41.11
C MET A 605 -10.70 23.57 42.11
N ILE A 606 -10.04 24.73 41.97
CA ILE A 606 -9.02 25.21 42.90
C ILE A 606 -9.74 25.80 44.12
N VAL A 607 -10.18 24.91 45.01
CA VAL A 607 -10.99 25.26 46.19
C VAL A 607 -10.32 26.31 47.09
N ASP A 608 -8.99 26.32 47.12
CA ASP A 608 -8.18 27.21 47.95
C ASP A 608 -8.39 28.71 47.63
N ILE A 609 -8.81 29.05 46.41
CA ILE A 609 -9.08 30.43 45.98
C ILE A 609 -10.59 30.79 45.96
N ILE A 610 -11.43 29.87 46.43
CA ILE A 610 -12.88 30.06 46.57
C ILE A 610 -13.18 30.42 48.04
N PRO A 611 -14.04 31.43 48.31
CA PRO A 611 -14.47 31.78 49.66
C PRO A 611 -15.06 30.58 50.42
N LEU A 612 -14.72 30.42 51.70
CA LEU A 612 -15.08 29.25 52.52
C LEU A 612 -16.57 28.88 52.46
N GLU A 613 -17.44 29.88 52.48
CA GLU A 613 -18.91 29.74 52.40
C GLU A 613 -19.42 29.16 51.08
N GLN A 614 -18.65 29.28 49.99
CA GLN A 614 -19.00 28.84 48.65
C GLN A 614 -18.39 27.50 48.26
N ARG A 615 -17.37 27.03 49.00
CA ARG A 615 -16.58 25.84 48.64
C ARG A 615 -17.41 24.58 48.48
N TYR A 616 -18.42 24.37 49.32
CA TYR A 616 -19.31 23.21 49.19
C TYR A 616 -20.06 23.21 47.86
N SER A 617 -20.72 24.31 47.52
CA SER A 617 -21.48 24.47 46.26
C SER A 617 -20.57 24.33 45.05
N ALA A 618 -19.38 24.90 45.13
CA ALA A 618 -18.35 24.77 44.11
C ALA A 618 -17.98 23.29 43.88
N MET A 619 -17.50 22.60 44.91
CA MET A 619 -17.09 21.18 44.80
C MET A 619 -18.25 20.30 44.30
N LYS A 620 -19.48 20.57 44.75
CA LYS A 620 -20.67 19.84 44.30
C LYS A 620 -20.91 19.97 42.79
N LEU A 621 -20.94 21.19 42.25
CA LEU A 621 -21.19 21.40 40.81
C LEU A 621 -20.10 20.76 39.94
N ASN A 622 -18.85 20.86 40.37
CA ASN A 622 -17.75 20.25 39.65
C ASN A 622 -17.81 18.72 39.71
N PHE A 623 -18.15 18.14 40.86
CA PHE A 623 -18.37 16.70 40.97
C PHE A 623 -19.55 16.23 40.09
N GLU A 624 -20.67 16.96 40.06
CA GLU A 624 -21.83 16.62 39.23
C GLU A 624 -21.49 16.62 37.73
N GLN A 625 -20.72 17.60 37.24
CA GLN A 625 -20.26 17.60 35.84
C GLN A 625 -19.34 16.40 35.56
N ILE A 626 -18.38 16.12 36.43
CA ILE A 626 -17.48 14.96 36.28
C ILE A 626 -18.25 13.65 36.31
N GLU A 627 -19.25 13.52 37.18
CA GLU A 627 -20.10 12.33 37.26
C GLU A 627 -20.80 12.03 35.94
N ILE A 628 -21.36 13.06 35.29
CA ILE A 628 -22.01 12.95 33.99
C ILE A 628 -20.99 12.50 32.95
N TYR A 629 -19.83 13.15 32.89
CA TYR A 629 -18.78 12.78 31.94
C TYR A 629 -18.30 11.33 32.13
N LEU A 630 -18.04 10.92 33.38
CA LEU A 630 -17.64 9.56 33.74
C LEU A 630 -18.67 8.50 33.34
N GLN A 631 -19.97 8.80 33.42
CA GLN A 631 -21.02 7.88 32.96
C GLN A 631 -20.89 7.60 31.45
N HIS A 632 -20.62 8.62 30.64
CA HIS A 632 -20.46 8.47 29.20
C HIS A 632 -19.20 7.69 28.80
N ILE A 633 -18.06 7.92 29.48
CA ILE A 633 -16.80 7.26 29.12
C ILE A 633 -16.64 5.86 29.75
N SER A 634 -17.47 5.49 30.75
CA SER A 634 -17.38 4.23 31.48
C SER A 634 -17.41 2.97 30.59
N PHE A 635 -18.04 3.03 29.42
CA PHE A 635 -18.04 1.95 28.43
C PHE A 635 -16.65 1.65 27.84
N THR A 636 -15.77 2.64 27.85
CA THR A 636 -14.44 2.56 27.24
C THR A 636 -13.30 2.60 28.26
N LEU A 637 -13.55 3.17 29.44
CA LEU A 637 -12.55 3.37 30.48
C LEU A 637 -12.92 2.53 31.71
N SER A 638 -12.14 1.48 31.98
CA SER A 638 -12.23 0.75 33.24
C SER A 638 -11.66 1.60 34.38
N LEU A 639 -12.49 1.96 35.35
CA LEU A 639 -12.09 2.74 36.53
C LEU A 639 -11.48 1.84 37.61
N SER A 640 -10.44 2.31 38.31
CA SER A 640 -9.85 1.59 39.45
C SER A 640 -10.86 1.44 40.61
N ASP A 641 -10.73 0.38 41.40
CA ASP A 641 -11.62 0.14 42.55
C ASP A 641 -11.61 1.32 43.53
N LYS A 642 -10.42 1.88 43.78
CA LYS A 642 -10.23 3.06 44.64
C LYS A 642 -10.96 4.29 44.09
N LEU A 643 -10.91 4.54 42.78
CA LEU A 643 -11.62 5.65 42.18
C LEU A 643 -13.14 5.45 42.28
N GLN A 644 -13.63 4.22 42.12
CA GLN A 644 -15.05 3.90 42.30
C GLN A 644 -15.52 4.10 43.75
N GLU A 645 -14.70 3.74 44.73
CA GLU A 645 -14.97 3.96 46.14
C GLU A 645 -15.06 5.47 46.48
N LEU A 646 -14.04 6.25 46.10
CA LEU A 646 -14.03 7.70 46.31
C LEU A 646 -15.22 8.39 45.64
N ARG A 647 -15.54 7.95 44.42
CA ARG A 647 -16.71 8.39 43.65
C ARG A 647 -18.02 8.12 44.40
N ALA A 648 -18.21 6.91 44.92
CA ALA A 648 -19.39 6.54 45.68
C ALA A 648 -19.52 7.38 46.96
N ASN A 649 -18.41 7.56 47.69
CA ASN A 649 -18.37 8.36 48.92
C ASN A 649 -18.78 9.82 48.66
N LEU A 650 -18.20 10.48 47.66
CA LEU A 650 -18.58 11.86 47.28
C LEU A 650 -20.03 11.96 46.82
N ARG A 651 -20.51 10.97 46.04
CA ARG A 651 -21.90 10.92 45.61
C ARG A 651 -22.86 10.86 46.80
N THR A 652 -22.56 10.04 47.82
CA THR A 652 -23.39 9.99 49.03
C THR A 652 -23.40 11.32 49.79
N ILE A 653 -22.25 12.00 49.89
CA ILE A 653 -22.13 13.31 50.55
C ILE A 653 -22.97 14.37 49.83
N PHE A 654 -22.81 14.51 48.51
CA PHE A 654 -23.48 15.57 47.75
C PHE A 654 -24.97 15.30 47.50
N MET A 655 -25.42 14.05 47.61
CA MET A 655 -26.83 13.67 47.61
C MET A 655 -27.50 13.82 48.98
N SER A 656 -26.75 13.69 50.08
CA SER A 656 -27.30 13.95 51.42
C SER A 656 -27.56 15.46 51.61
N PHE A 657 -28.76 15.84 52.05
CA PHE A 657 -29.11 17.23 52.36
C PHE A 657 -28.44 17.79 53.63
N ASP A 658 -27.52 17.02 54.21
CA ASP A 658 -26.91 17.29 55.50
C ASP A 658 -25.68 18.20 55.35
N ARG A 659 -25.90 19.51 55.46
CA ARG A 659 -24.87 20.55 55.33
C ARG A 659 -23.95 20.64 56.56
N GLU A 660 -24.22 19.90 57.63
CA GLU A 660 -23.46 19.96 58.89
C GLU A 660 -22.18 19.11 58.88
N ARG A 661 -21.89 18.38 57.79
CA ARG A 661 -20.63 17.64 57.66
C ARG A 661 -19.44 18.59 57.64
N ASN A 662 -18.37 18.19 58.33
CA ASN A 662 -17.13 18.94 58.41
C ASN A 662 -16.56 19.23 56.99
N LEU A 663 -16.60 20.49 56.56
CA LEU A 663 -16.14 20.95 55.24
C LEU A 663 -14.71 20.48 54.93
N THR A 664 -13.84 20.45 55.94
CA THR A 664 -12.45 19.99 55.79
C THR A 664 -12.34 18.52 55.38
N ALA A 665 -13.25 17.66 55.86
CA ALA A 665 -13.28 16.25 55.48
C ALA A 665 -13.75 16.08 54.02
N ILE A 666 -14.72 16.90 53.59
CA ILE A 666 -15.20 16.92 52.20
C ILE A 666 -14.09 17.41 51.27
N GLU A 667 -13.40 18.50 51.63
CA GLU A 667 -12.26 19.02 50.87
C GLU A 667 -11.14 17.99 50.72
N ASN A 668 -10.81 17.25 51.79
CA ASN A 668 -9.79 16.21 51.74
C ASN A 668 -10.20 15.06 50.81
N LEU A 669 -11.45 14.58 50.92
CA LEU A 669 -11.96 13.53 50.04
C LEU A 669 -12.02 13.99 48.57
N PHE A 670 -12.38 15.25 48.32
CA PHE A 670 -12.40 15.84 46.99
C PHE A 670 -10.98 15.96 46.40
N LYS A 671 -9.99 16.31 47.22
CA LYS A 671 -8.56 16.32 46.83
C LYS A 671 -8.04 14.92 46.52
N GLU A 672 -8.42 13.90 47.30
CA GLU A 672 -8.07 12.50 47.02
C GLU A 672 -8.72 12.00 45.72
N PHE A 673 -10.00 12.30 45.51
CA PHE A 673 -10.71 11.97 44.27
C PHE A 673 -10.06 12.66 43.05
N LYS A 674 -9.72 13.95 43.16
CA LYS A 674 -8.97 14.68 42.13
C LYS A 674 -7.69 13.95 41.76
N PHE A 675 -6.87 13.62 42.76
CA PHE A 675 -5.57 12.99 42.56
C PHE A 675 -5.72 11.64 41.84
N GLU A 676 -6.64 10.80 42.30
CA GLU A 676 -6.88 9.48 41.72
C GLU A 676 -7.45 9.57 40.29
N LEU A 677 -8.46 10.44 40.07
CA LEU A 677 -9.11 10.63 38.77
C LEU A 677 -8.12 11.08 37.70
N GLN A 678 -7.38 12.15 37.97
CA GLN A 678 -6.45 12.72 37.00
C GLN A 678 -5.25 11.79 36.76
N THR A 679 -4.75 11.11 37.79
CA THR A 679 -3.67 10.11 37.63
C THR A 679 -4.11 8.95 36.75
N HIS A 680 -5.32 8.41 37.00
CA HIS A 680 -5.89 7.32 36.19
C HIS A 680 -6.06 7.73 34.72
N CYS A 681 -6.58 8.94 34.47
CA CYS A 681 -6.77 9.46 33.11
C CYS A 681 -5.43 9.75 32.40
N ARG A 682 -4.43 10.31 33.09
CA ARG A 682 -3.08 10.54 32.53
C ARG A 682 -2.42 9.24 32.08
N LEU A 683 -2.46 8.21 32.92
CA LEU A 683 -1.88 6.91 32.57
C LEU A 683 -2.50 6.31 31.30
N GLN A 684 -3.78 6.54 31.06
CA GLN A 684 -4.49 5.99 29.90
C GLN A 684 -4.36 6.86 28.64
N TRP A 685 -4.34 8.19 28.77
CA TRP A 685 -4.46 9.11 27.63
C TRP A 685 -3.20 9.91 27.31
N SER A 686 -2.28 10.09 28.26
CA SER A 686 -1.09 10.93 28.08
C SER A 686 0.24 10.21 28.26
N THR A 687 0.26 8.91 28.60
CA THR A 687 1.51 8.14 28.77
C THR A 687 1.66 6.98 27.79
N PHE A 688 2.85 6.84 27.22
CA PHE A 688 3.19 5.74 26.31
C PHE A 688 3.14 4.38 27.02
N ASN A 689 2.54 3.37 26.39
CA ASN A 689 2.61 2.00 26.89
C ASN A 689 3.93 1.35 26.45
N ILE A 690 4.98 1.56 27.26
CA ILE A 690 6.36 1.11 26.99
C ILE A 690 6.41 -0.41 26.73
N PHE A 691 5.61 -1.19 27.46
CA PHE A 691 5.59 -2.65 27.33
C PHE A 691 5.15 -3.09 25.92
N ARG A 692 4.03 -2.54 25.42
CA ARG A 692 3.55 -2.81 24.05
C ARG A 692 4.54 -2.34 23.00
N ILE A 693 5.16 -1.17 23.20
CA ILE A 693 6.19 -0.64 22.30
C ILE A 693 7.39 -1.60 22.20
N ILE A 694 7.93 -2.06 23.33
CA ILE A 694 9.08 -2.97 23.36
C ILE A 694 8.74 -4.30 22.68
N ILE A 695 7.58 -4.90 22.98
CA ILE A 695 7.13 -6.13 22.30
C ILE A 695 7.07 -5.91 20.79
N GLY A 696 6.48 -4.80 20.36
CA GLY A 696 6.37 -4.46 18.95
C GLY A 696 7.73 -4.36 18.26
N LEU A 697 8.67 -3.60 18.85
CA LEU A 697 10.04 -3.44 18.33
C LEU A 697 10.80 -4.76 18.27
N VAL A 698 10.69 -5.60 19.30
CA VAL A 698 11.34 -6.93 19.34
C VAL A 698 10.79 -7.83 18.24
N LEU A 699 9.48 -7.90 18.05
CA LEU A 699 8.85 -8.70 17.00
C LEU A 699 9.26 -8.22 15.59
N MET A 700 9.29 -6.90 15.36
CA MET A 700 9.75 -6.33 14.10
C MET A 700 11.23 -6.67 13.83
N LEU A 701 12.10 -6.52 14.84
CA LEU A 701 13.52 -6.85 14.72
C LEU A 701 13.74 -8.33 14.43
N LEU A 702 13.09 -9.23 15.18
CA LEU A 702 13.15 -10.67 14.95
C LEU A 702 12.69 -11.03 13.54
N SER A 703 11.62 -10.40 13.04
CA SER A 703 11.15 -10.61 11.67
C SER A 703 12.21 -10.21 10.64
N CYS A 704 12.79 -9.02 10.79
CA CYS A 704 13.83 -8.51 9.91
C CYS A 704 15.08 -9.42 9.90
N LEU A 705 15.53 -9.88 11.07
CA LEU A 705 16.66 -10.80 11.19
C LEU A 705 16.38 -12.16 10.54
N LEU A 706 15.17 -12.70 10.74
CA LEU A 706 14.74 -13.95 10.10
C LEU A 706 14.63 -13.80 8.58
N PHE A 707 14.15 -12.65 8.06
CA PHE A 707 14.16 -12.36 6.63
C PHE A 707 15.58 -12.44 6.05
N VAL A 708 16.56 -11.80 6.71
CA VAL A 708 17.97 -11.82 6.29
C VAL A 708 18.56 -13.23 6.38
N TRP A 709 18.27 -13.98 7.45
CA TRP A 709 18.78 -15.34 7.63
C TRP A 709 18.21 -16.34 6.62
N ILE A 710 16.92 -16.25 6.30
CA ILE A 710 16.31 -17.07 5.25
C ILE A 710 16.95 -16.71 3.91
N TYR A 711 17.12 -15.41 3.63
CA TYR A 711 17.72 -14.93 2.39
C TYR A 711 19.18 -15.40 2.21
N SER A 712 20.00 -15.32 3.26
CA SER A 712 21.40 -15.73 3.22
C SER A 712 21.59 -17.23 3.02
N LYS A 713 20.64 -18.06 3.48
CA LYS A 713 20.66 -19.51 3.23
C LYS A 713 20.29 -19.92 1.82
N LEU A 714 19.50 -19.12 1.10
CA LEU A 714 19.01 -19.44 -0.25
C LEU A 714 19.99 -19.03 -1.34
N PHE A 715 20.69 -17.92 -1.13
CA PHE A 715 21.68 -17.41 -2.08
C PHE A 715 23.09 -17.80 -1.63
N THR A 716 23.43 -19.09 -1.79
CA THR A 716 24.82 -19.59 -1.73
C THR A 716 25.59 -19.23 -3.01
N MET A 717 25.52 -17.98 -3.45
CA MET A 717 26.34 -17.44 -4.52
C MET A 717 27.41 -16.54 -3.88
N SER A 718 28.65 -16.66 -4.36
CA SER A 718 29.85 -15.97 -3.85
C SER A 718 29.54 -14.62 -3.22
N ILE A 719 29.60 -14.56 -1.88
CA ILE A 719 29.37 -13.35 -1.11
C ILE A 719 30.41 -12.31 -1.54
N ASN A 720 29.98 -11.27 -2.26
CA ASN A 720 30.83 -10.14 -2.54
C ASN A 720 30.88 -9.26 -1.29
N TYR A 721 31.93 -9.44 -0.48
CA TYR A 721 32.14 -8.69 0.77
C TYR A 721 32.05 -7.17 0.58
N GLY A 722 32.44 -6.64 -0.58
CA GLY A 722 32.31 -5.21 -0.90
C GLY A 722 30.86 -4.72 -0.90
N ASN A 723 29.92 -5.54 -1.41
CA ASN A 723 28.49 -5.19 -1.40
C ASN A 723 27.91 -5.26 0.02
N ILE A 724 28.36 -6.21 0.85
CA ILE A 724 27.90 -6.31 2.25
C ILE A 724 28.36 -5.10 3.06
N ILE A 725 29.65 -4.75 2.99
CA ILE A 725 30.20 -3.60 3.71
C ILE A 725 29.46 -2.32 3.30
N PHE A 726 29.24 -2.15 2.00
CA PHE A 726 28.47 -1.02 1.46
C PHE A 726 27.03 -0.97 1.98
N ASN A 727 26.31 -2.10 2.01
CA ASN A 727 24.95 -2.18 2.56
C ASN A 727 24.91 -1.89 4.07
N VAL A 728 25.90 -2.35 4.83
CA VAL A 728 26.01 -2.10 6.28
C VAL A 728 26.25 -0.62 6.56
N ILE A 729 27.18 0.02 5.84
CA ILE A 729 27.42 1.47 5.97
C ILE A 729 26.14 2.25 5.69
N LEU A 730 25.38 1.87 4.66
CA LEU A 730 24.14 2.56 4.31
C LEU A 730 23.01 2.33 5.33
N ALA A 731 22.90 1.13 5.90
CA ALA A 731 21.98 0.87 7.01
C ALA A 731 22.34 1.71 8.25
N LEU A 732 23.63 1.82 8.57
CA LEU A 732 24.13 2.69 9.65
C LEU A 732 23.84 4.17 9.37
N MET A 733 23.99 4.62 8.13
CA MET A 733 23.63 5.99 7.76
C MET A 733 22.14 6.24 7.91
N TYR A 734 21.27 5.35 7.42
CA TYR A 734 19.82 5.50 7.59
C TYR A 734 19.41 5.51 9.07
N PHE A 735 20.09 4.71 9.89
CA PHE A 735 19.98 4.76 11.33
C PHE A 735 20.33 6.16 11.86
N ILE A 736 21.52 6.69 11.55
CA ILE A 736 21.95 8.03 12.01
C ILE A 736 20.99 9.14 11.57
N ILE A 737 20.55 9.12 10.30
CA ILE A 737 19.62 10.11 9.75
C ILE A 737 18.30 10.11 10.56
N SER A 738 17.88 8.98 11.11
CA SER A 738 16.62 8.86 11.86
C SER A 738 16.66 9.49 13.27
N PHE A 739 17.84 9.85 13.79
CA PHE A 739 18.00 10.41 15.16
C PHE A 739 18.32 11.91 15.21
N SER A 740 18.87 12.49 14.14
CA SER A 740 19.32 13.88 14.15
C SER A 740 18.34 14.81 13.46
N ASN A 741 17.79 15.78 14.19
CA ASN A 741 16.92 16.83 13.64
C ASN A 741 17.49 17.44 12.36
N SER A 742 18.78 17.81 12.36
CA SER A 742 19.44 18.44 11.21
C SER A 742 19.48 17.55 9.97
N PHE A 743 19.67 16.24 10.14
CA PHE A 743 19.64 15.29 9.02
C PHE A 743 18.21 14.99 8.57
N ILE A 744 17.22 15.00 9.46
CA ILE A 744 15.80 14.85 9.08
C ILE A 744 15.34 16.06 8.27
N ILE A 745 15.68 17.26 8.72
CA ILE A 745 15.29 18.52 8.08
C ILE A 745 15.93 18.61 6.69
N ASN A 746 17.23 18.30 6.56
CA ASN A 746 17.96 18.33 5.29
C ASN A 746 17.97 17.00 4.52
N GLU A 747 17.02 16.09 4.81
CA GLU A 747 17.04 14.72 4.30
C GLU A 747 17.12 14.65 2.77
N ALA A 748 16.39 15.52 2.06
CA ALA A 748 16.45 15.61 0.60
C ALA A 748 17.87 15.88 0.07
N MET A 749 18.62 16.77 0.73
CA MET A 749 20.00 17.10 0.35
C MET A 749 20.94 15.95 0.69
N CYS A 750 20.77 15.33 1.87
CA CYS A 750 21.54 14.16 2.29
C CYS A 750 21.35 12.99 1.32
N LEU A 751 20.10 12.68 0.94
CA LEU A 751 19.78 11.62 -0.01
C LEU A 751 20.35 11.92 -1.40
N ASN A 752 20.26 13.16 -1.89
CA ASN A 752 20.81 13.52 -3.19
C ASN A 752 22.35 13.40 -3.20
N PHE A 753 23.02 13.93 -2.19
CA PHE A 753 24.47 13.81 -2.03
C PHE A 753 24.91 12.34 -1.99
N LEU A 754 24.17 11.52 -1.24
CA LEU A 754 24.41 10.09 -1.15
C LEU A 754 24.25 9.42 -2.51
N LEU A 755 23.14 9.66 -3.22
CA LEU A 755 22.88 9.11 -4.55
C LEU A 755 23.98 9.48 -5.53
N GLN A 756 24.38 10.75 -5.61
CA GLN A 756 25.45 11.21 -6.50
C GLN A 756 26.79 10.52 -6.16
N THR A 757 27.11 10.40 -4.87
CA THR A 757 28.33 9.71 -4.41
C THR A 757 28.31 8.25 -4.83
N ILE A 758 27.19 7.55 -4.62
CA ILE A 758 27.02 6.14 -5.00
C ILE A 758 27.15 5.97 -6.52
N VAL A 759 26.55 6.86 -7.31
CA VAL A 759 26.63 6.83 -8.78
C VAL A 759 28.08 7.01 -9.24
N LEU A 760 28.83 7.94 -8.63
CA LEU A 760 30.23 8.19 -8.96
C LEU A 760 31.13 6.97 -8.68
N ILE A 761 30.94 6.29 -7.55
CA ILE A 761 31.74 5.11 -7.17
C ILE A 761 31.23 3.80 -7.80
N SER A 762 30.02 3.81 -8.40
CA SER A 762 29.45 2.62 -9.05
C SER A 762 30.30 2.14 -10.23
N LYS A 763 30.11 0.88 -10.65
CA LYS A 763 30.81 0.30 -11.81
C LYS A 763 30.23 0.71 -13.18
N MET A 764 29.32 1.69 -13.22
CA MET A 764 28.67 2.17 -14.45
C MET A 764 29.66 2.82 -15.42
N LYS A 765 29.29 2.90 -16.70
CA LYS A 765 30.10 3.61 -17.72
C LYS A 765 30.17 5.11 -17.41
N THR A 766 31.30 5.77 -17.71
CA THR A 766 31.53 7.20 -17.42
C THR A 766 30.41 8.11 -17.95
N LEU A 767 29.92 7.86 -19.17
CA LEU A 767 28.82 8.62 -19.76
C LEU A 767 27.51 8.46 -18.97
N GLN A 768 27.21 7.24 -18.50
CA GLN A 768 26.02 6.98 -17.67
C GLN A 768 26.14 7.70 -16.32
N LYS A 769 27.32 7.69 -15.69
CA LYS A 769 27.56 8.44 -14.44
C LYS A 769 27.30 9.92 -14.62
N PHE A 770 27.85 10.52 -15.69
CA PHE A 770 27.65 11.93 -15.98
C PHE A 770 26.17 12.26 -16.22
N LEU A 771 25.48 11.47 -17.06
CA LEU A 771 24.05 11.65 -17.34
C LEU A 771 23.21 11.51 -16.08
N LEU A 772 23.47 10.49 -15.26
CA LEU A 772 22.71 10.21 -14.04
C LEU A 772 22.92 11.31 -12.99
N SER A 773 24.16 11.76 -12.80
CA SER A 773 24.47 12.90 -11.93
C SER A 773 23.84 14.21 -12.42
N PHE A 774 23.82 14.44 -13.74
CA PHE A 774 23.17 15.62 -14.33
C PHE A 774 21.65 15.61 -14.14
N LEU A 775 21.00 14.46 -14.36
CA LEU A 775 19.56 14.31 -14.14
C LEU A 775 19.19 14.49 -12.66
N LEU A 776 19.98 13.92 -11.73
CA LEU A 776 19.80 14.13 -10.29
C LEU A 776 20.00 15.61 -9.91
N PHE A 777 20.98 16.28 -10.49
CA PHE A 777 21.17 17.72 -10.29
C PHE A 777 19.95 18.53 -10.76
N LEU A 778 19.39 18.21 -11.92
CA LEU A 778 18.23 18.92 -12.47
C LEU A 778 17.00 18.83 -11.54
N THR A 779 16.78 17.66 -10.91
CA THR A 779 15.68 17.49 -9.95
C THR A 779 15.79 18.37 -8.70
N ARG A 780 16.98 18.87 -8.35
CA ARG A 780 17.19 19.76 -7.18
C ARG A 780 16.44 21.08 -7.29
N THR A 781 16.18 21.54 -8.52
CA THR A 781 15.46 22.80 -8.80
C THR A 781 14.00 22.78 -8.35
N PHE A 782 13.45 21.60 -8.07
CA PHE A 782 12.06 21.38 -7.64
C PHE A 782 11.94 21.04 -6.14
N LEU A 783 13.04 21.02 -5.39
CA LEU A 783 13.01 20.81 -3.94
C LEU A 783 12.45 22.05 -3.24
N ILE A 784 11.62 21.79 -2.23
CA ILE A 784 11.00 22.82 -1.38
C ILE A 784 11.63 22.77 0.01
N CYS A 785 11.94 23.94 0.55
CA CYS A 785 12.42 24.19 1.89
C CYS A 785 11.30 23.89 2.90
N ARG A 786 11.66 23.28 4.02
CA ARG A 786 10.79 23.24 5.18
C ARG A 786 10.78 24.59 5.87
N GLU A 787 9.69 24.86 6.58
CA GLU A 787 9.52 26.07 7.39
C GLU A 787 10.66 26.21 8.42
N GLU A 788 11.07 25.10 9.04
CA GLU A 788 12.19 25.08 10.01
C GLU A 788 13.56 25.39 9.40
N GLN A 789 13.66 25.48 8.07
CA GLN A 789 14.89 25.84 7.36
C GLN A 789 14.95 27.34 7.03
N GLN A 790 13.87 28.10 7.21
CA GLN A 790 13.89 29.54 6.94
C GLN A 790 14.59 30.32 8.06
N PRO A 791 15.32 31.41 7.75
CA PRO A 791 15.54 32.01 6.42
C PRO A 791 16.70 31.40 5.62
N TYR A 792 17.41 30.42 6.18
CA TYR A 792 18.66 29.88 5.61
C TYR A 792 18.47 29.08 4.32
N CYS A 793 17.26 28.60 4.06
CA CYS A 793 16.87 27.93 2.83
C CYS A 793 15.94 28.84 2.03
N ILE A 794 16.36 29.19 0.82
CA ILE A 794 15.54 29.90 -0.15
C ILE A 794 15.03 28.87 -1.15
N ASP A 795 13.72 28.78 -1.28
CA ASP A 795 13.11 27.93 -2.29
C ASP A 795 13.63 28.31 -3.68
N PRO A 796 14.20 27.38 -4.47
CA PRO A 796 14.60 27.69 -5.84
C PRO A 796 13.40 28.16 -6.70
N ILE A 797 12.17 27.81 -6.31
CA ILE A 797 10.92 28.29 -6.92
C ILE A 797 10.73 29.82 -6.73
N TRP A 798 11.31 30.42 -5.69
CA TRP A 798 11.33 31.88 -5.52
C TRP A 798 12.05 32.59 -6.69
N LEU A 799 13.06 31.94 -7.29
CA LEU A 799 13.75 32.46 -8.49
C LEU A 799 12.90 32.33 -9.76
N VAL A 800 12.10 31.27 -9.90
CA VAL A 800 11.25 31.05 -11.10
C VAL A 800 9.96 31.86 -11.05
N SER A 801 9.33 31.98 -9.88
CA SER A 801 8.11 32.77 -9.68
C SER A 801 8.29 34.27 -9.96
N LYS A 802 9.53 34.78 -9.89
CA LYS A 802 9.86 36.17 -10.24
C LYS A 802 9.91 36.43 -11.75
N PHE A 803 9.92 35.40 -12.58
CA PHE A 803 9.92 35.49 -14.05
C PHE A 803 8.50 35.35 -14.66
N SER A 804 7.60 36.26 -14.30
CA SER A 804 6.42 36.71 -15.10
C SER A 804 5.25 35.74 -15.41
N ASP A 805 4.10 36.35 -15.70
CA ASP A 805 2.80 35.79 -16.15
C ASP A 805 2.86 34.86 -17.39
N THR A 806 4.02 34.68 -18.02
CA THR A 806 4.22 33.81 -19.19
C THR A 806 4.71 32.40 -18.84
N SER A 807 5.20 32.20 -17.61
CA SER A 807 5.67 30.91 -17.09
C SER A 807 4.54 29.88 -16.87
N ASP A 808 3.30 30.34 -16.81
CA ASP A 808 2.12 29.49 -16.56
C ASP A 808 1.80 28.52 -17.70
N TYR A 809 2.24 28.77 -18.94
CA TYR A 809 1.96 27.89 -20.09
C TYR A 809 3.16 27.08 -20.57
N PHE A 810 4.38 27.56 -20.33
CA PHE A 810 5.61 26.89 -20.80
C PHE A 810 5.88 25.57 -20.06
N LEU A 811 5.75 25.57 -18.74
CA LEU A 811 5.99 24.37 -17.93
C LEU A 811 4.92 23.28 -18.17
N PRO A 812 3.61 23.60 -18.33
CA PRO A 812 2.63 22.64 -18.83
C PRO A 812 2.94 22.08 -20.21
N LEU A 813 3.46 22.89 -21.14
CA LEU A 813 3.80 22.42 -22.48
C LEU A 813 4.97 21.41 -22.45
N ILE A 814 6.02 21.68 -21.67
CA ILE A 814 7.14 20.75 -21.49
C ILE A 814 6.68 19.46 -20.82
N SER A 815 5.90 19.59 -19.75
CA SER A 815 5.26 18.47 -19.06
C SER A 815 4.43 17.61 -20.01
N ALA A 816 3.63 18.27 -20.85
CA ALA A 816 2.79 17.64 -21.85
C ALA A 816 3.66 16.84 -22.83
N ILE A 817 4.69 17.46 -23.42
CA ILE A 817 5.59 16.79 -24.37
C ILE A 817 6.31 15.60 -23.70
N ALA A 818 6.79 15.78 -22.47
CA ALA A 818 7.45 14.75 -21.67
C ALA A 818 6.57 13.50 -21.49
N TRP A 819 5.30 13.68 -21.14
CA TRP A 819 4.35 12.56 -21.00
C TRP A 819 3.97 11.92 -22.33
N LEU A 820 3.86 12.69 -23.42
CA LEU A 820 3.67 12.12 -24.76
C LEU A 820 4.83 11.24 -25.15
N ILE A 821 6.06 11.65 -24.84
CA ILE A 821 7.27 10.85 -25.06
C ILE A 821 7.25 9.58 -24.21
N ILE A 822 6.89 9.65 -22.92
CA ILE A 822 6.77 8.44 -22.07
C ILE A 822 5.71 7.49 -22.65
N LEU A 823 4.53 8.01 -23.01
CA LEU A 823 3.46 7.20 -23.62
C LEU A 823 3.90 6.60 -24.95
N PHE A 824 4.64 7.35 -25.77
CA PHE A 824 5.17 6.90 -27.05
C PHE A 824 6.30 5.86 -26.92
N ILE A 825 7.25 6.05 -26.00
CA ILE A 825 8.30 5.03 -25.73
C ILE A 825 7.65 3.75 -25.19
N THR A 826 6.50 3.88 -24.51
CA THR A 826 5.74 2.76 -23.98
C THR A 826 4.64 2.25 -24.92
N TYR A 827 4.63 2.73 -26.17
CA TYR A 827 3.58 2.57 -27.19
C TYR A 827 3.41 1.16 -27.72
N ASN A 828 4.46 0.32 -27.73
CA ASN A 828 4.42 -1.05 -28.28
C ASN A 828 3.33 -1.95 -27.66
N TYR A 829 2.59 -1.47 -26.66
CA TYR A 829 1.52 -2.21 -26.01
C TYR A 829 0.25 -1.38 -25.73
N SER A 830 0.19 -0.05 -25.96
CA SER A 830 -0.89 0.81 -25.42
C SER A 830 -2.19 0.83 -26.23
N CYS A 831 -3.33 0.88 -25.53
CA CYS A 831 -4.65 1.14 -26.13
C CYS A 831 -4.82 2.65 -26.38
N PHE A 832 -5.82 3.07 -27.16
CA PHE A 832 -6.11 4.49 -27.43
C PHE A 832 -6.50 5.30 -26.16
N LEU A 833 -6.96 4.63 -25.09
CA LEU A 833 -7.56 5.28 -23.92
C LEU A 833 -6.61 6.12 -23.03
N PRO A 834 -5.37 5.70 -22.71
CA PRO A 834 -4.42 6.56 -21.99
C PRO A 834 -4.10 7.86 -22.71
N TYR A 835 -4.07 7.85 -24.06
CA TYR A 835 -3.91 9.07 -24.85
C TYR A 835 -5.11 10.02 -24.68
N ILE A 836 -6.33 9.48 -24.69
CA ILE A 836 -7.54 10.26 -24.40
C ILE A 836 -7.46 10.90 -23.00
N SER A 837 -7.14 10.11 -21.97
CA SER A 837 -6.98 10.63 -20.60
C SER A 837 -5.96 11.77 -20.56
N TYR A 838 -4.81 11.59 -21.20
CA TYR A 838 -3.77 12.60 -21.26
C TYR A 838 -4.24 13.89 -21.97
N THR A 839 -4.84 13.77 -23.17
CA THR A 839 -5.34 14.94 -23.91
C THR A 839 -6.42 15.69 -23.13
N ALA A 840 -7.21 14.98 -22.35
CA ALA A 840 -8.20 15.53 -21.46
C ALA A 840 -7.58 16.27 -20.26
N VAL A 841 -6.48 15.79 -19.67
CA VAL A 841 -5.76 16.53 -18.62
C VAL A 841 -5.12 17.80 -19.17
N VAL A 842 -4.47 17.73 -20.33
CA VAL A 842 -3.87 18.90 -20.98
C VAL A 842 -4.95 19.93 -21.31
N GLY A 843 -6.07 19.48 -21.89
CA GLY A 843 -7.20 20.34 -22.19
C GLY A 843 -7.82 20.96 -20.92
N TYR A 844 -7.85 20.24 -19.79
CA TYR A 844 -8.27 20.78 -18.51
C TYR A 844 -7.34 21.91 -18.04
N TRP A 845 -6.03 21.73 -18.11
CA TRP A 845 -5.07 22.79 -17.77
C TRP A 845 -5.15 24.00 -18.70
N LEU A 846 -5.56 23.79 -19.96
CA LEU A 846 -5.82 24.86 -20.92
C LEU A 846 -7.24 25.45 -20.79
N ASN A 847 -7.98 25.12 -19.73
CA ASN A 847 -9.35 25.57 -19.47
C ASN A 847 -10.35 25.24 -20.60
N ILE A 848 -10.11 24.15 -21.34
CA ILE A 848 -11.03 23.68 -22.40
C ILE A 848 -12.23 22.99 -21.74
N PRO A 849 -13.48 23.39 -22.08
CA PRO A 849 -14.70 22.80 -21.52
C PRO A 849 -14.78 21.28 -21.72
N HIS A 850 -15.44 20.58 -20.79
CA HIS A 850 -15.76 19.13 -20.88
C HIS A 850 -14.58 18.15 -20.91
N THR A 851 -13.34 18.63 -20.89
CA THR A 851 -12.14 17.80 -20.86
C THR A 851 -12.05 16.96 -19.58
N LEU A 852 -12.40 17.53 -18.43
CA LEU A 852 -12.44 16.79 -17.17
C LEU A 852 -13.44 15.61 -17.19
N SER A 853 -14.61 15.78 -17.83
CA SER A 853 -15.56 14.68 -18.01
C SER A 853 -15.04 13.59 -18.95
N ILE A 854 -14.29 13.97 -20.00
CA ILE A 854 -13.63 13.02 -20.91
C ILE A 854 -12.55 12.23 -20.16
N PHE A 855 -11.76 12.89 -19.31
CA PHE A 855 -10.75 12.25 -18.47
C PHE A 855 -11.37 11.19 -17.55
N TYR A 856 -12.43 11.53 -16.82
CA TYR A 856 -13.06 10.57 -15.93
C TYR A 856 -13.73 9.41 -16.67
N LEU A 857 -14.35 9.68 -17.82
CA LEU A 857 -14.93 8.63 -18.65
C LEU A 857 -13.84 7.67 -19.17
N SER A 858 -12.69 8.20 -19.63
CA SER A 858 -11.59 7.36 -20.07
C SER A 858 -10.97 6.56 -18.92
N ILE A 859 -10.89 7.10 -17.70
CA ILE A 859 -10.49 6.35 -16.50
C ILE A 859 -11.48 5.22 -16.18
N LEU A 860 -12.79 5.47 -16.20
CA LEU A 860 -13.82 4.46 -15.96
C LEU A 860 -13.70 3.28 -16.95
N ILE A 861 -13.50 3.58 -18.23
CA ILE A 861 -13.33 2.55 -19.24
C ILE A 861 -11.99 1.81 -19.03
N GLN A 862 -10.91 2.50 -18.66
CA GLN A 862 -9.65 1.86 -18.30
C GLN A 862 -9.76 0.93 -17.10
N ILE A 863 -10.53 1.29 -16.06
CA ILE A 863 -10.82 0.41 -14.92
C ILE A 863 -11.50 -0.87 -15.41
N CYS A 864 -12.49 -0.75 -16.28
CA CYS A 864 -13.15 -1.92 -16.90
C CYS A 864 -12.13 -2.78 -17.66
N PHE A 865 -11.24 -2.18 -18.46
CA PHE A 865 -10.19 -2.91 -19.17
C PHE A 865 -9.21 -3.63 -18.22
N VAL A 866 -8.82 -3.00 -17.11
CA VAL A 866 -7.96 -3.62 -16.10
C VAL A 866 -8.67 -4.83 -15.46
N LEU A 867 -9.97 -4.75 -15.19
CA LEU A 867 -10.71 -5.90 -14.65
C LEU A 867 -10.70 -7.11 -15.60
N PHE A 868 -10.72 -6.89 -16.92
CA PHE A 868 -10.65 -7.97 -17.93
C PHE A 868 -9.21 -8.39 -18.30
N LYS A 869 -8.25 -7.47 -18.25
CA LYS A 869 -6.84 -7.68 -18.61
C LYS A 869 -5.95 -7.01 -17.56
N PRO A 870 -5.71 -7.67 -16.42
CA PRO A 870 -5.18 -6.99 -15.27
C PRO A 870 -3.67 -6.67 -15.41
N ASN A 871 -2.99 -7.29 -16.39
CA ASN A 871 -1.64 -6.90 -16.86
C ASN A 871 -1.56 -5.43 -17.33
N GLN A 872 -2.68 -4.77 -17.62
CA GLN A 872 -2.73 -3.36 -18.03
C GLN A 872 -2.81 -2.37 -16.86
N PHE A 873 -2.75 -2.83 -15.60
CA PHE A 873 -2.87 -2.01 -14.39
C PHE A 873 -1.96 -0.76 -14.38
N ASP A 874 -0.71 -0.88 -14.81
CA ASP A 874 0.25 0.24 -14.84
C ASP A 874 -0.27 1.44 -15.65
N ARG A 875 -1.05 1.20 -16.71
CA ARG A 875 -1.56 2.24 -17.62
C ARG A 875 -2.63 3.10 -16.97
N LEU A 876 -3.48 2.45 -16.17
CA LEU A 876 -4.50 3.13 -15.35
C LEU A 876 -3.80 4.05 -14.35
N ILE A 877 -2.77 3.54 -13.68
CA ILE A 877 -2.02 4.31 -12.68
C ILE A 877 -1.30 5.51 -13.30
N TYR A 878 -0.65 5.35 -14.46
CA TYR A 878 -0.06 6.50 -15.17
C TYR A 878 -1.10 7.57 -15.50
N SER A 879 -2.27 7.18 -16.00
CA SER A 879 -3.35 8.12 -16.34
C SER A 879 -3.86 8.88 -15.10
N ILE A 880 -3.98 8.22 -13.95
CA ILE A 880 -4.41 8.86 -12.70
C ILE A 880 -3.32 9.77 -12.12
N LEU A 881 -2.06 9.32 -12.10
CA LEU A 881 -0.95 10.11 -11.56
C LEU A 881 -0.70 11.41 -12.33
N ILE A 882 -0.86 11.40 -13.67
CA ILE A 882 -0.76 12.63 -14.49
C ILE A 882 -1.73 13.71 -14.00
N PHE A 883 -2.96 13.30 -13.71
CA PHE A 883 -4.02 14.20 -13.28
C PHE A 883 -3.77 14.73 -11.87
N VAL A 884 -3.36 13.85 -10.97
CA VAL A 884 -3.19 14.13 -9.54
C VAL A 884 -1.94 14.99 -9.27
N VAL A 885 -0.82 14.71 -9.97
CA VAL A 885 0.51 15.34 -9.78
C VAL A 885 0.66 16.71 -10.42
N GLY A 886 -0.24 17.07 -11.32
CA GLY A 886 -0.18 18.36 -11.99
C GLY A 886 1.04 18.53 -12.89
N TYR A 887 1.10 19.65 -13.60
CA TYR A 887 2.14 19.89 -14.61
C TYR A 887 3.51 20.21 -14.02
N ARG A 888 3.61 20.77 -12.82
CA ARG A 888 4.91 21.18 -12.24
C ARG A 888 5.79 19.99 -11.88
N PHE A 889 5.20 18.92 -11.33
CA PHE A 889 5.92 17.75 -10.84
C PHE A 889 5.94 16.58 -11.81
N SER A 890 5.06 16.59 -12.80
CA SER A 890 5.11 15.67 -13.94
C SER A 890 6.47 15.66 -14.68
N PHE A 891 7.18 16.79 -14.77
CA PHE A 891 8.52 16.83 -15.35
C PHE A 891 9.54 16.10 -14.46
N VAL A 892 9.41 16.19 -13.14
CA VAL A 892 10.24 15.43 -12.19
C VAL A 892 10.01 13.93 -12.34
N ILE A 893 8.76 13.51 -12.52
CA ILE A 893 8.42 12.11 -12.83
C ILE A 893 9.02 11.67 -14.17
N PHE A 894 9.06 12.55 -15.18
CA PHE A 894 9.76 12.26 -16.41
C PHE A 894 11.26 12.04 -16.19
N LEU A 895 11.92 12.91 -15.43
CA LEU A 895 13.32 12.71 -15.05
C LEU A 895 13.51 11.39 -14.29
N GLN A 896 12.58 11.02 -13.40
CA GLN A 896 12.57 9.73 -12.72
C GLN A 896 12.58 8.57 -13.72
N TYR A 897 11.72 8.58 -14.74
CA TYR A 897 11.70 7.54 -15.77
C TYR A 897 13.05 7.40 -16.48
N PHE A 898 13.67 8.51 -16.90
CA PHE A 898 14.97 8.49 -17.58
C PHE A 898 16.11 8.00 -16.69
N ILE A 899 16.11 8.40 -15.42
CA ILE A 899 17.05 7.93 -14.40
C ILE A 899 16.96 6.40 -14.30
N TYR A 900 15.74 5.85 -14.23
CA TYR A 900 15.53 4.41 -14.14
C TYR A 900 15.93 3.70 -15.43
N TYR A 901 15.60 4.25 -16.59
CA TYR A 901 16.00 3.71 -17.89
C TYR A 901 17.53 3.58 -18.02
N ILE A 902 18.29 4.59 -17.59
CA ILE A 902 19.75 4.55 -17.62
C ILE A 902 20.31 3.49 -16.65
N ILE A 903 19.72 3.37 -15.45
CA ILE A 903 20.15 2.37 -14.45
C ILE A 903 19.91 0.94 -14.95
N PHE A 904 18.77 0.67 -15.59
CA PHE A 904 18.41 -0.67 -16.06
C PHE A 904 19.06 -1.08 -17.39
N ASN A 905 19.69 -0.15 -18.11
CA ASN A 905 20.44 -0.47 -19.33
C ASN A 905 21.80 -1.17 -19.05
N ASP A 906 22.12 -1.48 -17.78
CA ASP A 906 23.33 -2.18 -17.36
C ASP A 906 22.98 -3.46 -16.57
N ASN A 907 23.65 -4.58 -16.88
CA ASN A 907 23.32 -5.94 -16.39
C ASN A 907 23.72 -6.22 -14.92
N HIS A 908 23.84 -5.20 -14.07
CA HIS A 908 24.39 -5.36 -12.73
C HIS A 908 23.30 -5.69 -11.69
N ARG A 909 23.48 -6.83 -11.00
CA ARG A 909 22.58 -7.40 -9.98
C ARG A 909 22.48 -6.60 -8.65
N SER A 910 23.07 -5.41 -8.55
CA SER A 910 23.34 -4.73 -7.27
C SER A 910 22.63 -3.37 -7.10
N TYR A 911 21.45 -3.17 -7.70
CA TYR A 911 20.78 -1.86 -7.68
C TYR A 911 19.60 -1.73 -6.69
N SER A 912 19.24 -2.78 -5.93
CA SER A 912 18.09 -2.75 -4.99
C SER A 912 18.16 -1.58 -4.02
N LEU A 913 19.37 -1.27 -3.53
CA LEU A 913 19.61 -0.19 -2.59
C LEU A 913 19.53 1.19 -3.24
N ILE A 914 20.13 1.36 -4.44
CA ILE A 914 20.03 2.62 -5.21
C ILE A 914 18.56 2.92 -5.49
N LEU A 915 17.80 1.92 -5.91
CA LEU A 915 16.37 2.05 -6.21
C LEU A 915 15.54 2.34 -4.95
N SER A 916 15.88 1.75 -3.80
CA SER A 916 15.21 2.05 -2.53
C SER A 916 15.49 3.49 -2.06
N ILE A 917 16.72 4.01 -2.24
CA ILE A 917 17.07 5.40 -1.90
C ILE A 917 16.43 6.38 -2.89
N LEU A 918 16.40 6.03 -4.18
CA LEU A 918 15.71 6.84 -5.21
C LEU A 918 14.21 6.97 -4.89
N ALA A 919 13.56 5.93 -4.35
CA ALA A 919 12.17 6.00 -3.92
C ALA A 919 11.92 7.19 -2.98
N ASP A 920 12.73 7.28 -1.93
CA ASP A 920 12.59 8.29 -0.88
C ASP A 920 13.04 9.66 -1.41
N TYR A 921 14.06 9.71 -2.26
CA TYR A 921 14.47 10.95 -2.91
C TYR A 921 13.35 11.54 -3.78
N PHE A 922 12.62 10.73 -4.54
CA PHE A 922 11.54 11.23 -5.40
C PHE A 922 10.28 11.65 -4.64
N PHE A 923 10.10 11.22 -3.39
CA PHE A 923 9.14 11.86 -2.48
C PHE A 923 9.49 13.35 -2.29
N TYR A 924 10.77 13.64 -2.01
CA TYR A 924 11.24 15.02 -1.87
C TYR A 924 11.30 15.79 -3.19
N ALA A 925 11.76 15.17 -4.27
CA ALA A 925 11.91 15.82 -5.57
C ALA A 925 10.56 16.26 -6.18
N THR A 926 9.46 15.60 -5.80
CA THR A 926 8.09 16.02 -6.15
C THR A 926 7.55 17.14 -5.24
N GLY A 927 8.41 17.69 -4.39
CA GLY A 927 8.14 18.81 -3.49
C GLY A 927 7.33 18.42 -2.25
N HIS A 928 7.32 17.15 -1.86
CA HIS A 928 6.69 16.71 -0.62
C HIS A 928 7.69 16.75 0.54
N GLN A 929 7.17 16.96 1.75
CA GLN A 929 7.91 16.91 2.99
C GLN A 929 7.15 16.01 3.98
N PRO A 930 7.83 15.30 4.88
CA PRO A 930 7.20 14.44 5.87
C PRO A 930 6.65 15.28 7.04
N VAL A 931 5.83 16.28 6.71
CA VAL A 931 5.16 17.19 7.65
C VAL A 931 3.69 17.26 7.22
N LEU A 932 2.76 17.12 8.15
CA LEU A 932 1.34 17.02 7.83
C LEU A 932 0.78 18.31 7.18
N SER A 933 1.27 19.49 7.58
CA SER A 933 0.88 20.79 6.99
C SER A 933 1.31 20.95 5.52
N GLN A 934 2.29 20.17 5.06
CA GLN A 934 2.81 20.21 3.68
C GLN A 934 2.09 19.21 2.75
N ILE A 935 1.06 18.51 3.24
CA ILE A 935 0.19 17.68 2.41
C ILE A 935 -0.58 18.59 1.46
N ARG A 936 -0.52 18.30 0.16
CA ARG A 936 -1.23 19.06 -0.88
C ARG A 936 -2.67 18.61 -1.00
N TRP A 937 -3.53 19.18 -0.16
CA TRP A 937 -4.96 18.90 -0.15
C TRP A 937 -5.68 19.27 -1.46
N THR A 938 -5.09 20.12 -2.31
CA THR A 938 -5.64 20.47 -3.63
C THR A 938 -5.91 19.24 -4.51
N ALA A 939 -5.14 18.16 -4.35
CA ALA A 939 -5.36 16.89 -5.05
C ALA A 939 -6.73 16.24 -4.73
N ALA A 940 -7.31 16.52 -3.55
CA ALA A 940 -8.64 16.05 -3.17
C ALA A 940 -9.79 16.88 -3.78
N PHE A 941 -9.51 18.05 -4.37
CA PHE A 941 -10.55 18.93 -4.89
C PHE A 941 -10.36 19.23 -6.39
N PRO A 942 -10.40 18.20 -7.26
CA PRO A 942 -10.49 18.46 -8.69
C PRO A 942 -11.80 19.19 -8.98
N THR A 943 -11.71 20.45 -9.41
CA THR A 943 -12.89 21.31 -9.61
C THR A 943 -13.77 20.80 -10.76
N ILE A 944 -14.89 20.14 -10.42
CA ILE A 944 -15.95 19.80 -11.38
C ILE A 944 -17.06 20.85 -11.28
N ASN A 945 -16.92 21.97 -11.99
CA ASN A 945 -17.99 22.99 -12.10
C ASN A 945 -19.03 22.67 -13.19
N SER A 946 -19.06 21.44 -13.74
CA SER A 946 -19.98 21.10 -14.82
C SER A 946 -21.30 20.53 -14.30
N SER A 947 -22.41 21.21 -14.60
CA SER A 947 -23.80 20.80 -14.34
C SER A 947 -24.24 19.48 -14.99
N MET A 948 -23.41 18.90 -15.87
CA MET A 948 -23.78 17.78 -16.75
C MET A 948 -23.61 16.37 -16.15
N ASN A 949 -23.07 16.19 -14.93
CA ASN A 949 -22.89 14.83 -14.38
C ASN A 949 -22.86 14.78 -12.85
N ILE A 950 -24.04 14.92 -12.23
CA ILE A 950 -24.25 14.88 -10.77
C ILE A 950 -23.67 13.59 -10.16
N TYR A 951 -23.85 12.43 -10.79
CA TYR A 951 -23.37 11.15 -10.27
C TYR A 951 -21.84 11.02 -10.27
N LEU A 952 -21.18 11.50 -11.32
CA LEU A 952 -19.72 11.49 -11.41
C LEU A 952 -19.10 12.47 -10.40
N SER A 953 -19.73 13.64 -10.25
CA SER A 953 -19.38 14.60 -9.20
C SER A 953 -19.52 13.99 -7.80
N LEU A 954 -20.60 13.25 -7.51
CA LEU A 954 -20.78 12.58 -6.23
C LEU A 954 -19.70 11.52 -5.93
N ILE A 955 -19.31 10.72 -6.93
CA ILE A 955 -18.27 9.68 -6.77
C ILE A 955 -16.90 10.32 -6.54
N VAL A 956 -16.52 11.29 -7.36
CA VAL A 956 -15.23 11.99 -7.25
C VAL A 956 -15.13 12.80 -5.96
N ASN A 957 -16.25 13.38 -5.51
CA ASN A 957 -16.32 14.13 -4.26
C ASN A 957 -16.48 13.23 -3.02
N SER A 958 -16.53 11.91 -3.17
CA SER A 958 -16.52 11.01 -2.02
C SER A 958 -15.19 11.11 -1.26
N LEU A 959 -15.26 11.09 0.08
CA LEU A 959 -14.08 11.15 0.95
C LEU A 959 -13.05 10.06 0.63
N PHE A 960 -13.52 8.88 0.23
CA PHE A 960 -12.67 7.75 -0.14
C PHE A 960 -11.80 8.05 -1.38
N VAL A 961 -12.41 8.56 -2.47
CA VAL A 961 -11.69 8.88 -3.71
C VAL A 961 -10.72 10.04 -3.48
N ARG A 962 -11.15 11.06 -2.72
CA ARG A 962 -10.30 12.18 -2.33
C ARG A 962 -9.06 11.73 -1.55
N GLY A 963 -9.25 10.81 -0.60
CA GLY A 963 -8.15 10.20 0.15
C GLY A 963 -7.18 9.44 -0.76
N ILE A 964 -7.68 8.69 -1.74
CA ILE A 964 -6.83 8.01 -2.73
C ILE A 964 -6.01 9.04 -3.54
N PHE A 965 -6.62 10.13 -4.00
CA PHE A 965 -5.87 11.15 -4.75
C PHE A 965 -4.78 11.81 -3.92
N ILE A 966 -5.04 12.15 -2.65
CA ILE A 966 -4.00 12.68 -1.76
C ILE A 966 -2.85 11.68 -1.58
N LEU A 967 -3.16 10.39 -1.37
CA LEU A 967 -2.14 9.36 -1.20
C LEU A 967 -1.35 9.11 -2.48
N MET A 968 -2.02 9.09 -3.64
CA MET A 968 -1.37 8.95 -4.94
C MET A 968 -0.49 10.14 -5.27
N GLU A 969 -0.89 11.36 -4.87
CA GLU A 969 -0.08 12.56 -5.02
C GLU A 969 1.18 12.50 -4.17
N THR A 970 0.96 12.36 -2.86
CA THR A 970 1.98 12.41 -1.82
C THR A 970 3.05 11.34 -2.02
N PHE A 971 2.65 10.14 -2.46
CA PHE A 971 3.55 9.00 -2.64
C PHE A 971 3.82 8.66 -4.11
N SER A 972 3.52 9.57 -5.05
CA SER A 972 3.67 9.38 -6.50
C SER A 972 5.05 8.84 -6.89
N GLY A 973 6.13 9.45 -6.40
CA GLY A 973 7.50 9.02 -6.67
C GLY A 973 7.81 7.59 -6.18
N GLN A 974 7.26 7.20 -5.03
CA GLN A 974 7.43 5.85 -4.47
C GLN A 974 6.57 4.81 -5.21
N ILE A 975 5.34 5.16 -5.60
CA ILE A 975 4.45 4.32 -6.40
C ILE A 975 5.10 4.01 -7.76
N LEU A 976 5.59 5.04 -8.43
CA LEU A 976 6.23 4.91 -9.75
C LEU A 976 7.51 4.08 -9.71
N ASN A 977 8.25 4.11 -8.60
CA ASN A 977 9.43 3.27 -8.42
C ASN A 977 9.08 1.78 -8.60
N ILE A 978 8.05 1.29 -7.89
CA ILE A 978 7.61 -0.11 -7.97
C ILE A 978 7.16 -0.46 -9.40
N ILE A 979 6.44 0.44 -10.05
CA ILE A 979 5.95 0.24 -11.42
C ILE A 979 7.11 0.21 -12.43
N PHE A 980 8.10 1.09 -12.31
CA PHE A 980 9.25 1.13 -13.21
C PHE A 980 10.15 -0.10 -13.05
N ILE A 981 10.38 -0.56 -11.83
CA ILE A 981 11.09 -1.82 -11.55
C ILE A 981 10.38 -3.00 -12.24
N ARG A 982 9.05 -3.07 -12.12
CA ARG A 982 8.25 -4.10 -12.80
C ARG A 982 8.38 -4.01 -14.33
N LYS A 983 8.46 -2.82 -14.89
CA LYS A 983 8.46 -2.65 -16.35
C LYS A 983 9.82 -2.88 -17.00
N MET A 984 10.92 -2.59 -16.29
CA MET A 984 12.25 -2.49 -16.90
C MET A 984 13.18 -3.69 -16.73
N LEU A 985 12.90 -4.63 -15.83
CA LEU A 985 13.70 -5.88 -15.79
C LEU A 985 13.16 -6.93 -16.77
N GLN A 986 13.87 -8.04 -16.90
CA GLN A 986 13.39 -9.25 -17.58
C GLN A 986 12.69 -10.15 -16.55
N LYS A 987 11.64 -10.89 -16.95
CA LYS A 987 10.74 -11.70 -16.07
C LYS A 987 11.42 -12.40 -14.87
N LYS A 988 12.61 -12.96 -15.05
CA LYS A 988 13.34 -13.69 -13.99
C LYS A 988 13.93 -12.83 -12.85
N TYR A 989 14.22 -11.55 -13.09
CA TYR A 989 14.96 -10.70 -12.14
C TYR A 989 14.08 -9.70 -11.36
N HIS A 990 12.81 -9.51 -11.74
CA HIS A 990 11.91 -8.56 -11.06
C HIS A 990 11.60 -8.97 -9.62
N GLU A 991 11.26 -10.25 -9.40
CA GLU A 991 10.77 -10.71 -8.09
C GLU A 991 11.84 -10.64 -7.01
N GLU A 992 13.10 -10.96 -7.36
CA GLU A 992 14.23 -10.85 -6.43
C GLU A 992 14.50 -9.41 -6.03
N LEU A 993 14.52 -8.49 -6.99
CA LEU A 993 14.79 -7.08 -6.73
C LEU A 993 13.67 -6.43 -5.91
N LEU A 994 12.40 -6.71 -6.27
CA LEU A 994 11.23 -6.21 -5.56
C LEU A 994 11.22 -6.71 -4.11
N ARG A 995 11.48 -8.00 -3.90
CA ARG A 995 11.59 -8.59 -2.55
C ARG A 995 12.67 -7.91 -1.72
N ASN A 996 13.85 -7.65 -2.31
CA ASN A 996 14.95 -6.99 -1.61
C ASN A 996 14.58 -5.55 -1.19
N ILE A 997 13.87 -4.82 -2.03
CA ILE A 997 13.40 -3.46 -1.72
C ILE A 997 12.38 -3.49 -0.56
N LEU A 998 11.42 -4.42 -0.60
CA LEU A 998 10.43 -4.56 0.47
C LEU A 998 11.07 -4.91 1.82
N ILE A 999 12.12 -5.75 1.83
CA ILE A 999 12.89 -6.06 3.04
C ILE A 999 13.62 -4.82 3.56
N ILE A 1000 14.27 -4.04 2.68
CA ILE A 1000 14.91 -2.77 3.07
C ILE A 1000 13.87 -1.84 3.69
N ASP A 1001 12.67 -1.75 3.13
CA ASP A 1001 11.58 -0.93 3.66
C ASP A 1001 11.12 -1.40 5.06
N CYS A 1002 11.10 -2.71 5.34
CA CYS A 1002 10.85 -3.24 6.69
C CYS A 1002 11.91 -2.76 7.69
N PHE A 1003 13.20 -2.77 7.30
CA PHE A 1003 14.27 -2.26 8.17
C PHE A 1003 14.15 -0.75 8.38
N LYS A 1004 13.86 0.02 7.31
CA LYS A 1004 13.67 1.47 7.41
C LYS A 1004 12.54 1.82 8.37
N LEU A 1005 11.38 1.18 8.24
CA LEU A 1005 10.24 1.43 9.13
C LEU A 1005 10.56 1.05 10.58
N MET A 1006 11.23 -0.09 10.81
CA MET A 1006 11.67 -0.51 12.14
C MET A 1006 12.66 0.49 12.78
N ILE A 1007 13.62 1.00 12.01
CA ILE A 1007 14.57 2.02 12.47
C ILE A 1007 13.83 3.31 12.84
N THR A 1008 12.88 3.77 12.02
CA THR A 1008 12.08 4.96 12.35
C THR A 1008 11.16 4.74 13.55
N SER A 1009 10.58 3.54 13.73
CA SER A 1009 9.85 3.18 14.94
C SER A 1009 10.75 3.22 16.18
N PHE A 1010 11.97 2.72 16.06
CA PHE A 1010 12.95 2.74 17.15
C PHE A 1010 13.41 4.16 17.48
N SER A 1011 13.61 5.01 16.47
CA SER A 1011 14.02 6.39 16.68
C SER A 1011 12.94 7.20 17.38
N VAL A 1012 11.68 7.13 16.95
CA VAL A 1012 10.57 7.82 17.64
C VAL A 1012 10.34 7.26 19.05
N PHE A 1013 10.61 5.98 19.28
CA PHE A 1013 10.59 5.43 20.64
C PHE A 1013 11.68 6.04 21.53
N ILE A 1014 12.93 6.09 21.09
CA ILE A 1014 14.01 6.71 21.88
C ILE A 1014 13.72 8.20 22.10
N LEU A 1015 13.29 8.88 21.06
CA LEU A 1015 13.05 10.32 21.04
C LEU A 1015 11.64 10.69 21.53
N ARG A 1016 10.91 9.76 22.17
CA ARG A 1016 9.53 9.97 22.63
C ARG A 1016 9.37 11.09 23.68
N ARG A 1017 10.47 11.61 24.21
CA ARG A 1017 10.52 12.76 25.13
C ARG A 1017 11.26 13.97 24.53
N HIS A 1018 11.70 13.84 23.28
CA HIS A 1018 12.39 14.92 22.60
C HIS A 1018 11.35 15.96 22.16
N LEU A 1019 11.69 17.25 22.34
CA LEU A 1019 10.87 18.41 21.98
C LEU A 1019 10.27 18.33 20.55
N MET A 1020 11.13 18.03 19.57
CA MET A 1020 10.78 17.86 18.15
C MET A 1020 10.10 16.52 17.81
N LEU A 1021 9.69 15.68 18.79
CA LEU A 1021 9.03 14.41 18.51
C LEU A 1021 7.82 14.60 17.61
N TRP A 1022 6.94 15.52 17.96
CA TRP A 1022 5.66 15.69 17.27
C TRP A 1022 5.76 16.56 16.02
N LYS A 1023 6.74 17.46 15.97
CA LYS A 1023 6.98 18.35 14.81
C LYS A 1023 7.78 17.67 13.70
N ILE A 1024 8.75 16.82 14.05
CA ILE A 1024 9.73 16.27 13.10
C ILE A 1024 9.72 14.74 13.06
N PHE A 1025 9.97 14.08 14.19
CA PHE A 1025 10.26 12.65 14.19
C PHE A 1025 9.02 11.76 13.94
N CYS A 1026 7.90 12.07 14.59
CA CYS A 1026 6.66 11.34 14.45
C CYS A 1026 6.03 11.52 13.06
N PRO A 1027 5.91 12.75 12.50
CA PRO A 1027 5.52 12.93 11.10
C PRO A 1027 6.37 12.09 10.15
N ARG A 1028 7.70 12.11 10.27
CA ARG A 1028 8.58 11.23 9.48
C ARG A 1028 8.22 9.74 9.60
N PHE A 1029 7.99 9.26 10.83
CA PHE A 1029 7.55 7.89 11.05
C PHE A 1029 6.20 7.59 10.36
N LEU A 1030 5.21 8.48 10.45
CA LEU A 1030 3.91 8.31 9.81
C LEU A 1030 4.02 8.25 8.28
N PHE A 1031 4.80 9.14 7.67
CA PHE A 1031 5.02 9.11 6.23
C PHE A 1031 5.76 7.84 5.80
N GLN A 1032 6.74 7.39 6.59
CA GLN A 1032 7.41 6.11 6.35
C GLN A 1032 6.44 4.91 6.47
N LEU A 1033 5.53 4.94 7.46
CA LEU A 1033 4.51 3.92 7.69
C LEU A 1033 3.52 3.85 6.52
N VAL A 1034 2.97 4.99 6.09
CA VAL A 1034 2.03 5.04 4.97
C VAL A 1034 2.72 4.67 3.65
N GLY A 1035 3.92 5.21 3.41
CA GLY A 1035 4.74 4.86 2.24
C GLY A 1035 5.10 3.38 2.19
N PHE A 1036 5.35 2.75 3.35
CA PHE A 1036 5.55 1.29 3.47
C PHE A 1036 4.32 0.52 2.97
N PHE A 1037 3.12 0.83 3.47
CA PHE A 1037 1.90 0.14 3.04
C PHE A 1037 1.57 0.38 1.56
N ILE A 1038 1.80 1.59 1.06
CA ILE A 1038 1.61 1.90 -0.37
C ILE A 1038 2.55 1.08 -1.23
N LYS A 1039 3.86 1.08 -0.94
CA LYS A 1039 4.85 0.28 -1.69
C LYS A 1039 4.50 -1.21 -1.67
N TRP A 1040 4.07 -1.74 -0.51
CA TRP A 1040 3.62 -3.12 -0.37
C TRP A 1040 2.34 -3.42 -1.15
N LEU A 1041 1.34 -2.53 -1.10
CA LEU A 1041 0.09 -2.69 -1.85
C LEU A 1041 0.36 -2.73 -3.36
N PHE A 1042 1.13 -1.77 -3.88
CA PHE A 1042 1.47 -1.73 -5.29
C PHE A 1042 2.36 -2.92 -5.69
N ALA A 1043 3.30 -3.34 -4.85
CA ALA A 1043 4.08 -4.55 -5.09
C ALA A 1043 3.19 -5.79 -5.20
N LEU A 1044 2.21 -5.97 -4.30
CA LEU A 1044 1.26 -7.09 -4.33
C LEU A 1044 0.36 -7.04 -5.58
N LEU A 1045 -0.19 -5.87 -5.90
CA LEU A 1045 -1.00 -5.67 -7.11
C LEU A 1045 -0.19 -5.99 -8.37
N THR A 1046 1.12 -5.76 -8.35
CA THR A 1046 1.99 -6.09 -9.49
C THR A 1046 2.39 -7.55 -9.59
N LEU A 1047 2.50 -8.28 -8.46
CA LEU A 1047 2.90 -9.70 -8.40
C LEU A 1047 1.75 -10.67 -8.72
N LYS A 1048 0.50 -10.31 -8.40
CA LYS A 1048 -0.67 -11.21 -8.52
C LYS A 1048 -1.24 -11.35 -9.94
N LEU A 1049 -0.57 -10.80 -10.94
CA LEU A 1049 -1.07 -10.65 -12.31
C LEU A 1049 -0.52 -11.67 -13.31
N GLU A 1050 0.40 -12.55 -12.90
CA GLU A 1050 0.95 -13.61 -13.76
C GLU A 1050 0.50 -15.04 -13.36
N ILE A 1051 -0.32 -15.20 -12.31
CA ILE A 1051 -1.02 -16.47 -11.97
C ILE A 1051 -2.38 -16.43 -12.66
#